data_AF-A0A811RLJ7-F1
#
_entry.id   AF-A0A811RLJ7-F1
#
_cell.length_a   1.000
_cell.length_b   1.000
_cell.length_c   1.000
_cell.angle_alpha   90.00
_cell.angle_beta   90.00
_cell.angle_gamma   90.00
#
_symmetry.space_group_name_H-M   'P 1'
#
loop_
_entity.id
_entity.type
_entity.pdbx_description
1 polymer ?
#
loop_
_entity_poly.entity_id
_entity_poly.type
_entity_poly.pdbx_seq_one_letter_code
_entity_poly.pdbx_strand_id
1 'polypeptide(L)'
;MASAFSAAAAALLLPVHFHLLMMLLSPSAGQPVNLSNYLAWTVCVLLNLNLTISSLICPSPSCSYRFYQLGLRGARDHTDAIGIQWTSDATFVSGGGQAAQLLVQDGQQQLTTVRYFPADNRKYCYTMNVRNRTRYLVRATFLYGNFDNSNVYPKFDISIGASPWSTIVVDDATTPVVEEAIILAAAPTLSVCLSNASTGQPFISTLELRQFNGSLYYTTDETRFFLGLSARINFGAGSNDSVRYPDDPFDRIWESDSVRRANYLVDVAPGTERISTTKPIFVSTNEEPPEKVMQTAVVGQDGSLNYRLDLEGFPANAWGVSYFAEIEDLAPNETRKFKLEVPGMPALSKPTVDVEENAQGKYRLYEPGYTNLTLPFVFSFGFRKTNDSSKGPILNALEIYKYVQITMGSQDANIMASMVSRYPQVGWAQEGGDPCLPASWSWVQCSSEASPRVFSITLSGKNITGSIPVELTKLSGLVELRLDGNSFSGQIPDFSECRNLQYIHLENNQLTGELPSSLGDLPNLKELYVQNNKLSGQVPKALFKRSIILNFSGNSGLHIVSNGISHTIIVICVVIGAIVLLGIAIGCYFITCRRKKKSHEDPVVIAAPAKKLGSYFSEVATESAHRFSLSEIEDATDKFERRIGSGGFGIVYYGKLADGREITVKLLTNDSYQGIREFLNEVTLLSRIHHRHLVTFLGYSQQDGKNILVYEFMHNGTLKEHLRGADNVKITSWLKRLEIAEDSAKGIEYLHTGCSPTIIHRDLKSSNILLDKNMRAKVADFGLSKPAVDGSHVSSIVRGTVGYLDPEYYISQQLTEKSDIYSFGVILLELISGHEPISNDNFGLNCRNIVAWARSHIESGNIHAIVDESLDKGYDLQSVWKIAEVAIMCVKPKGAQRPPISEVLKEIQDAIAIERGPQEMQRSTIQQQLLVSNSNRSMGGASSSVNNNSGSVAVDLEQNGASFDELLMRPGLR
;
A
#
# COMPACT_ATOMS: atom_id res chain seq x y z
N MET A 1 16.35 -22.89 -27.30
CA MET A 1 16.00 -22.80 -28.74
C MET A 1 16.81 -21.77 -29.54
N ALA A 2 17.84 -21.11 -28.97
CA ALA A 2 18.77 -20.25 -29.71
C ALA A 2 20.09 -20.97 -30.11
N SER A 3 20.49 -22.03 -29.38
CA SER A 3 21.64 -22.86 -29.75
C SER A 3 21.40 -23.76 -30.96
N ALA A 4 20.14 -24.02 -31.33
CA ALA A 4 19.80 -24.84 -32.49
C ALA A 4 19.82 -24.07 -33.82
N PHE A 5 19.64 -22.73 -33.79
CA PHE A 5 19.63 -21.91 -35.01
C PHE A 5 21.04 -21.47 -35.45
N SER A 6 21.98 -21.30 -34.52
CA SER A 6 23.38 -21.00 -34.87
C SER A 6 24.08 -22.17 -35.57
N ALA A 7 23.68 -23.42 -35.28
CA ALA A 7 24.25 -24.61 -35.92
C ALA A 7 23.74 -24.80 -37.36
N ALA A 8 22.51 -24.36 -37.66
CA ALA A 8 21.91 -24.46 -39.00
C ALA A 8 22.47 -23.42 -39.99
N ALA A 9 22.79 -22.21 -39.52
CA ALA A 9 23.39 -21.17 -40.37
C ALA A 9 24.84 -21.48 -40.77
N ALA A 10 25.62 -22.11 -39.87
CA ALA A 10 26.98 -22.54 -40.17
C ALA A 10 27.03 -23.70 -41.19
N ALA A 11 26.02 -24.58 -41.20
CA ALA A 11 25.94 -25.72 -42.12
C ALA A 11 25.64 -25.32 -43.58
N LEU A 12 25.08 -24.13 -43.83
CA LEU A 12 24.70 -23.66 -45.17
C LEU A 12 25.78 -22.86 -45.91
N LEU A 13 26.78 -22.31 -45.21
CA LEU A 13 27.83 -21.46 -45.81
C LEU A 13 29.14 -22.20 -46.12
N LEU A 14 29.37 -23.36 -45.49
CA LEU A 14 30.55 -24.20 -45.72
C LEU A 14 30.63 -24.84 -47.14
N PRO A 15 29.53 -25.23 -47.82
CA PRO A 15 29.62 -25.86 -49.15
C PRO A 15 29.93 -24.87 -50.28
N VAL A 16 29.48 -23.61 -50.16
CA VAL A 16 29.55 -22.61 -51.24
C VAL A 16 30.96 -22.06 -51.41
N HIS A 17 31.71 -21.86 -50.31
CA HIS A 17 33.11 -21.45 -50.38
C HIS A 17 34.04 -22.58 -50.84
N PHE A 18 33.72 -23.84 -50.53
CA PHE A 18 34.54 -24.99 -50.94
C PHE A 18 34.45 -25.28 -52.45
N HIS A 19 33.28 -25.03 -53.07
CA HIS A 19 33.09 -25.21 -54.52
C HIS A 19 33.74 -24.09 -55.35
N LEU A 20 33.72 -22.84 -54.84
CA LEU A 20 34.38 -21.70 -55.49
C LEU A 20 35.91 -21.84 -55.46
N LEU A 21 36.46 -22.37 -54.35
CA LEU A 21 37.90 -22.61 -54.20
C LEU A 21 38.39 -23.78 -55.09
N MET A 22 37.56 -24.81 -55.29
CA MET A 22 37.88 -25.96 -56.15
C MET A 22 37.84 -25.63 -57.64
N MET A 23 36.98 -24.70 -58.08
CA MET A 23 36.96 -24.25 -59.49
C MET A 23 38.12 -23.32 -59.86
N LEU A 24 38.69 -22.59 -58.88
CA LEU A 24 39.83 -21.70 -59.11
C LEU A 24 41.19 -22.41 -59.05
N LEU A 25 41.25 -23.67 -58.60
CA LEU A 25 42.49 -24.42 -58.40
C LEU A 25 42.72 -25.58 -59.38
N SER A 26 41.94 -25.70 -60.47
CA SER A 26 42.17 -26.72 -61.48
C SER A 26 42.65 -26.12 -62.81
N PRO A 27 43.95 -26.25 -63.15
CA PRO A 27 44.48 -25.89 -64.45
C PRO A 27 44.42 -27.14 -65.34
N SER A 28 43.41 -27.28 -66.19
CA SER A 28 43.54 -27.93 -67.51
C SER A 28 42.21 -28.20 -68.21
N ALA A 29 42.23 -27.89 -69.51
CA ALA A 29 41.54 -28.60 -70.59
C ALA A 29 40.00 -28.64 -70.59
N GLY A 30 39.42 -27.56 -71.14
CA GLY A 30 38.64 -27.66 -72.38
C GLY A 30 37.27 -28.32 -72.32
N GLN A 31 36.22 -27.53 -72.01
CA GLN A 31 34.93 -27.53 -72.70
C GLN A 31 34.24 -26.16 -72.58
N PRO A 32 33.53 -25.68 -73.63
CA PRO A 32 32.89 -24.37 -73.61
C PRO A 32 31.59 -24.41 -72.79
N VAL A 33 31.57 -23.69 -71.66
CA VAL A 33 30.36 -23.48 -70.87
C VAL A 33 29.46 -22.47 -71.60
N ASN A 34 28.23 -22.89 -71.87
CA ASN A 34 27.24 -22.14 -72.63
C ASN A 34 26.83 -20.86 -71.88
N LEU A 35 27.31 -19.70 -72.37
CA LEU A 35 27.16 -18.38 -71.74
C LEU A 35 25.70 -17.95 -71.52
N SER A 36 24.74 -18.51 -72.27
CA SER A 36 23.33 -18.11 -72.18
C SER A 36 22.65 -18.56 -70.88
N ASN A 37 23.03 -19.74 -70.35
CA ASN A 37 22.49 -20.22 -69.08
C ASN A 37 23.14 -19.53 -67.88
N TYR A 38 24.40 -19.11 -68.01
CA TYR A 38 25.11 -18.36 -66.97
C TYR A 38 24.59 -16.93 -66.84
N LEU A 39 24.25 -16.26 -67.96
CA LEU A 39 23.57 -14.96 -67.96
C LEU A 39 22.15 -15.05 -67.40
N ALA A 40 21.38 -16.09 -67.72
CA ALA A 40 20.05 -16.28 -67.13
C ALA A 40 20.11 -16.54 -65.61
N TRP A 41 21.11 -17.30 -65.14
CA TRP A 41 21.29 -17.56 -63.70
C TRP A 41 21.83 -16.35 -62.94
N THR A 42 22.79 -15.60 -63.50
CA THR A 42 23.27 -14.35 -62.89
C THR A 42 22.22 -13.26 -62.93
N VAL A 43 21.40 -13.15 -63.98
CA VAL A 43 20.27 -12.20 -64.02
C VAL A 43 19.19 -12.60 -63.01
N CYS A 44 18.87 -13.89 -62.82
CA CYS A 44 17.94 -14.32 -61.77
C CYS A 44 18.51 -14.12 -60.35
N VAL A 45 19.80 -14.35 -60.13
CA VAL A 45 20.44 -14.11 -58.82
C VAL A 45 20.58 -12.61 -58.56
N LEU A 46 20.85 -11.77 -59.57
CA LEU A 46 20.91 -10.31 -59.44
C LEU A 46 19.53 -9.66 -59.34
N LEU A 47 18.47 -10.23 -59.94
CA LEU A 47 17.08 -9.79 -59.72
C LEU A 47 16.58 -10.18 -58.32
N ASN A 48 16.94 -11.36 -57.81
CA ASN A 48 16.63 -11.75 -56.43
C ASN A 48 17.51 -11.03 -55.39
N LEU A 49 18.76 -10.68 -55.72
CA LEU A 49 19.59 -9.80 -54.88
C LEU A 49 19.07 -8.36 -54.91
N ASN A 50 18.62 -7.82 -56.05
CA ASN A 50 18.05 -6.47 -56.08
C ASN A 50 16.68 -6.38 -55.39
N LEU A 51 15.86 -7.43 -55.40
CA LEU A 51 14.62 -7.50 -54.62
C LEU A 51 14.87 -7.67 -53.11
N THR A 52 16.03 -8.20 -52.70
CA THR A 52 16.40 -8.29 -51.27
C THR A 52 17.25 -7.10 -50.79
N ILE A 53 17.96 -6.41 -51.68
CA ILE A 53 18.76 -5.22 -51.36
C ILE A 53 17.93 -3.93 -51.45
N SER A 54 16.88 -3.87 -52.28
CA SER A 54 15.89 -2.77 -52.22
C SER A 54 15.01 -2.82 -50.96
N SER A 55 15.03 -3.93 -50.21
CA SER A 55 14.54 -4.01 -48.83
C SER A 55 15.59 -3.73 -47.75
N LEU A 56 16.85 -3.45 -48.12
CA LEU A 56 17.97 -3.23 -47.18
C LEU A 56 18.65 -1.86 -47.31
N ILE A 57 18.23 -1.00 -48.24
CA ILE A 57 18.65 0.41 -48.30
C ILE A 57 17.43 1.27 -47.95
N CYS A 58 17.23 1.50 -46.64
CA CYS A 58 16.39 2.58 -46.14
C CYS A 58 17.31 3.71 -45.62
N PRO A 59 17.37 4.87 -46.28
CA PRO A 59 17.99 6.04 -45.70
C PRO A 59 16.97 6.76 -44.81
N SER A 60 17.07 6.52 -43.49
CA SER A 60 16.43 7.25 -42.36
C SER A 60 14.91 7.10 -42.14
N PRO A 61 14.39 7.30 -40.90
CA PRO A 61 14.52 6.41 -39.75
C PRO A 61 13.15 5.91 -39.31
N SER A 62 12.94 4.59 -39.30
CA SER A 62 11.75 4.00 -38.67
C SER A 62 12.02 2.57 -38.23
N CYS A 63 12.94 2.42 -37.28
CA CYS A 63 12.78 1.35 -36.30
C CYS A 63 11.54 1.77 -35.50
N SER A 64 10.34 1.35 -35.94
CA SER A 64 9.11 1.72 -35.24
C SER A 64 9.16 1.07 -33.86
N TYR A 65 9.61 1.81 -32.85
CA TYR A 65 9.23 1.54 -31.48
C TYR A 65 7.71 1.47 -31.50
N ARG A 66 7.15 0.28 -31.32
CA ARG A 66 5.70 0.11 -31.24
C ARG A 66 5.30 0.63 -29.89
N PHE A 67 5.03 1.93 -29.86
CA PHE A 67 4.41 2.53 -28.73
C PHE A 67 2.92 2.19 -28.75
N TYR A 68 2.37 1.87 -27.58
CA TYR A 68 0.94 1.68 -27.41
C TYR A 68 0.45 2.76 -26.44
N GLN A 69 -0.40 3.65 -26.93
CA GLN A 69 -0.87 4.80 -26.18
C GLN A 69 -2.38 4.89 -26.27
N LEU A 70 -3.01 5.09 -25.13
CA LEU A 70 -4.42 5.37 -25.05
C LEU A 70 -4.60 6.85 -24.73
N GLY A 71 -5.05 7.59 -25.73
CA GLY A 71 -5.55 8.94 -25.58
C GLY A 71 -7.06 8.88 -25.37
N LEU A 72 -7.56 9.45 -24.29
CA LEU A 72 -8.98 9.33 -23.89
C LEU A 72 -9.88 10.30 -24.68
N ARG A 73 -9.37 10.78 -25.82
CA ARG A 73 -10.07 11.61 -26.77
C ARG A 73 -11.11 10.74 -27.46
N GLY A 74 -12.36 11.16 -27.41
CA GLY A 74 -13.46 10.44 -28.05
C GLY A 74 -13.14 10.03 -29.50
N ALA A 75 -13.39 8.75 -29.79
CA ALA A 75 -13.58 8.08 -31.08
C ALA A 75 -12.48 8.09 -32.17
N ARG A 76 -11.37 8.84 -32.09
CA ARG A 76 -10.36 8.81 -33.17
C ARG A 76 -8.91 8.89 -32.69
N ASP A 77 -8.09 8.07 -33.33
CA ASP A 77 -6.65 8.09 -33.23
C ASP A 77 -6.09 9.42 -33.74
N HIS A 78 -5.00 9.89 -33.14
CA HIS A 78 -4.33 11.13 -33.56
C HIS A 78 -2.82 11.05 -33.34
N THR A 79 -2.07 11.99 -33.91
CA THR A 79 -0.63 12.14 -33.67
C THR A 79 -0.40 13.50 -33.05
N ASP A 80 0.41 13.55 -31.99
CA ASP A 80 0.72 14.82 -31.30
C ASP A 80 1.87 15.58 -31.99
N ALA A 81 2.19 16.75 -31.44
CA ALA A 81 3.21 17.66 -31.99
C ALA A 81 4.64 17.06 -31.98
N ILE A 82 4.91 16.07 -31.14
CA ILE A 82 6.21 15.39 -31.05
C ILE A 82 6.24 14.07 -31.86
N GLY A 83 5.19 13.80 -32.64
CA GLY A 83 5.14 12.65 -33.57
C GLY A 83 4.66 11.34 -32.94
N ILE A 84 4.14 11.38 -31.71
CA ILE A 84 3.63 10.19 -31.03
C ILE A 84 2.18 9.90 -31.47
N GLN A 85 1.91 8.65 -31.84
CA GLN A 85 0.57 8.18 -32.19
C GLN A 85 -0.23 7.77 -30.95
N TRP A 86 -1.46 8.28 -30.83
CA TRP A 86 -2.39 8.03 -29.76
C TRP A 86 -3.61 7.26 -30.28
N THR A 87 -3.96 6.16 -29.62
CA THR A 87 -5.13 5.32 -29.94
C THR A 87 -6.32 5.72 -29.05
N SER A 88 -7.54 5.69 -29.57
CA SER A 88 -8.74 5.95 -28.76
C SER A 88 -9.03 4.82 -27.76
N ASP A 89 -9.52 5.17 -26.56
CA ASP A 89 -9.97 4.22 -25.54
C ASP A 89 -11.35 3.61 -25.79
N ALA A 90 -12.05 4.01 -26.85
CA ALA A 90 -13.44 3.64 -27.09
C ALA A 90 -13.71 2.12 -27.07
N THR A 91 -12.74 1.29 -27.46
CA THR A 91 -12.84 -0.18 -27.43
C THR A 91 -12.46 -0.82 -26.09
N PHE A 92 -11.96 -0.02 -25.14
CA PHE A 92 -11.51 -0.46 -23.81
C PHE A 92 -12.50 -0.12 -22.69
N VAL A 93 -13.54 0.69 -22.98
CA VAL A 93 -14.50 1.16 -21.98
C VAL A 93 -15.74 0.29 -21.97
N SER A 94 -15.70 -0.76 -21.17
CA SER A 94 -16.82 -1.64 -20.88
C SER A 94 -17.09 -1.64 -19.38
N GLY A 95 -17.97 -0.74 -18.93
CA GLY A 95 -18.21 -0.57 -17.50
C GLY A 95 -18.84 0.76 -17.06
N GLY A 96 -19.16 1.67 -17.99
CA GLY A 96 -19.86 2.93 -17.68
C GLY A 96 -18.96 4.17 -17.53
N GLY A 97 -17.72 4.12 -18.01
CA GLY A 97 -16.80 5.28 -18.00
C GLY A 97 -17.27 6.42 -18.92
N GLN A 98 -17.42 7.62 -18.36
CA GLN A 98 -17.86 8.82 -19.08
C GLN A 98 -16.66 9.72 -19.46
N ALA A 99 -16.78 10.45 -20.57
CA ALA A 99 -15.73 11.36 -21.04
C ALA A 99 -16.05 12.80 -20.63
N ALA A 100 -15.05 13.55 -20.19
CA ALA A 100 -15.14 15.00 -20.05
C ALA A 100 -13.98 15.70 -20.78
N GLN A 101 -14.22 16.95 -21.19
CA GLN A 101 -13.23 17.83 -21.80
C GLN A 101 -12.64 18.75 -20.71
N LEU A 102 -11.33 18.95 -20.75
CA LEU A 102 -10.59 19.82 -19.82
C LEU A 102 -10.08 21.06 -20.55
N LEU A 103 -10.02 22.18 -19.84
CA LEU A 103 -9.31 23.38 -20.29
C LEU A 103 -7.84 23.23 -19.87
N VAL A 104 -6.96 23.06 -20.85
CA VAL A 104 -5.52 22.84 -20.62
C VAL A 104 -4.71 23.99 -21.24
N GLN A 105 -3.56 24.31 -20.64
CA GLN A 105 -2.62 25.29 -21.19
C GLN A 105 -2.05 24.84 -22.54
N ASP A 106 -1.58 25.80 -23.35
CA ASP A 106 -0.97 25.53 -24.66
C ASP A 106 0.20 24.54 -24.55
N GLY A 107 0.19 23.50 -25.40
CA GLY A 107 1.25 22.48 -25.48
C GLY A 107 0.94 21.11 -24.87
N GLN A 108 -0.17 20.92 -24.14
CA GLN A 108 -0.57 19.64 -23.53
C GLN A 108 -1.87 19.08 -24.14
N GLN A 109 -1.95 18.99 -25.47
CA GLN A 109 -3.16 18.58 -26.18
C GLN A 109 -3.66 17.18 -25.79
N GLN A 110 -2.77 16.28 -25.35
CA GLN A 110 -3.10 14.93 -24.90
C GLN A 110 -3.88 14.89 -23.57
N LEU A 111 -3.82 15.94 -22.76
CA LEU A 111 -4.53 16.04 -21.48
C LEU A 111 -5.89 16.74 -21.58
N THR A 112 -6.33 17.08 -22.80
CA THR A 112 -7.61 17.79 -23.04
C THR A 112 -8.86 16.97 -22.73
N THR A 113 -8.71 15.66 -22.52
CA THR A 113 -9.82 14.76 -22.23
C THR A 113 -9.52 13.84 -21.07
N VAL A 114 -10.54 13.56 -20.27
CA VAL A 114 -10.46 12.68 -19.11
C VAL A 114 -11.59 11.65 -19.17
N ARG A 115 -11.28 10.41 -18.80
CA ARG A 115 -12.26 9.35 -18.57
C ARG A 115 -12.47 9.21 -17.07
N TYR A 116 -13.71 9.30 -16.62
CA TYR A 116 -14.06 9.10 -15.22
C TYR A 116 -15.07 7.99 -15.04
N PHE A 117 -15.07 7.39 -13.85
CA PHE A 117 -15.85 6.22 -13.50
C PHE A 117 -16.70 6.47 -12.25
N PRO A 118 -17.78 5.71 -12.05
CA PRO A 118 -18.56 5.78 -10.82
C PRO A 118 -17.69 5.54 -9.57
N ALA A 119 -17.92 6.32 -8.53
CA ALA A 119 -17.34 6.10 -7.20
C ALA A 119 -18.08 4.97 -6.48
N ASP A 120 -17.77 3.73 -6.86
CA ASP A 120 -18.31 2.52 -6.26
C ASP A 120 -17.20 1.53 -5.87
N ASN A 121 -17.56 0.41 -5.28
CA ASN A 121 -16.61 -0.62 -4.84
C ASN A 121 -16.14 -1.52 -6.00
N ARG A 122 -16.36 -1.13 -7.26
CA ARG A 122 -15.91 -1.89 -8.43
C ARG A 122 -14.52 -1.43 -8.85
N LYS A 123 -13.92 -2.21 -9.74
CA LYS A 123 -12.72 -1.81 -10.47
C LYS A 123 -13.03 -1.55 -11.93
N TYR A 124 -12.19 -0.74 -12.55
CA TYR A 124 -12.27 -0.40 -13.97
C TYR A 124 -10.89 -0.60 -14.58
N CYS A 125 -10.77 -1.58 -15.46
CA CYS A 125 -9.48 -2.04 -15.98
C CYS A 125 -9.30 -1.74 -17.47
N TYR A 126 -8.12 -1.25 -17.83
CA TYR A 126 -7.62 -1.21 -19.21
C TYR A 126 -6.74 -2.43 -19.45
N THR A 127 -7.22 -3.39 -20.25
CA THR A 127 -6.44 -4.59 -20.61
C THR A 127 -5.79 -4.42 -21.98
N MET A 128 -4.46 -4.32 -21.99
CA MET A 128 -3.64 -4.11 -23.19
C MET A 128 -2.94 -5.40 -23.62
N ASN A 129 -2.75 -5.58 -24.92
CA ASN A 129 -1.97 -6.71 -25.46
C ASN A 129 -0.47 -6.41 -25.35
N VAL A 130 0.29 -7.35 -24.77
CA VAL A 130 1.73 -7.24 -24.58
C VAL A 130 2.45 -8.52 -25.02
N ARG A 131 3.73 -8.39 -25.35
CA ARG A 131 4.59 -9.55 -25.58
C ARG A 131 5.05 -10.12 -24.26
N ASN A 132 4.86 -11.43 -24.08
CA ASN A 132 5.35 -12.15 -22.92
C ASN A 132 6.90 -12.05 -22.83
N ARG A 133 7.43 -11.98 -21.61
CA ARG A 133 8.86 -11.82 -21.28
C ARG A 133 9.50 -10.59 -21.89
N THR A 134 8.74 -9.50 -21.99
CA THR A 134 9.22 -8.21 -22.49
C THR A 134 8.99 -7.17 -21.40
N ARG A 135 9.96 -6.27 -21.20
CA ARG A 135 9.83 -5.16 -20.23
C ARG A 135 9.07 -4.01 -20.84
N TYR A 136 8.21 -3.41 -20.05
CA TYR A 136 7.46 -2.23 -20.43
C TYR A 136 7.57 -1.15 -19.36
N LEU A 137 7.75 0.08 -19.80
CA LEU A 137 7.39 1.26 -19.03
C LEU A 137 5.89 1.48 -19.20
N VAL A 138 5.18 1.52 -18.08
CA VAL A 138 3.75 1.82 -17.96
C VAL A 138 3.65 3.17 -17.28
N ARG A 139 2.96 4.13 -17.90
CA ARG A 139 2.73 5.46 -17.32
C ARG A 139 1.26 5.81 -17.35
N ALA A 140 0.72 6.19 -16.20
CA ALA A 140 -0.63 6.71 -16.08
C ALA A 140 -0.58 8.18 -15.65
N THR A 141 -1.37 9.04 -16.29
CA THR A 141 -1.46 10.47 -15.95
C THR A 141 -2.88 10.85 -15.58
N PHE A 142 -2.98 11.71 -14.57
CA PHE A 142 -4.22 12.14 -13.95
C PHE A 142 -4.23 13.68 -13.83
N LEU A 143 -4.87 14.35 -14.79
CA LEU A 143 -5.20 15.77 -14.72
C LEU A 143 -6.69 15.91 -14.38
N TYR A 144 -7.00 16.45 -13.20
CA TYR A 144 -8.38 16.53 -12.71
C TYR A 144 -9.20 17.60 -13.43
N GLY A 145 -8.69 18.83 -13.55
CA GLY A 145 -9.37 19.93 -14.24
C GLY A 145 -10.79 20.25 -13.74
N ASN A 146 -11.16 19.76 -12.55
CA ASN A 146 -12.50 19.90 -11.95
C ASN A 146 -13.64 19.48 -12.89
N PHE A 147 -13.45 18.40 -13.67
CA PHE A 147 -14.41 17.99 -14.71
C PHE A 147 -15.84 17.72 -14.21
N ASP A 148 -16.01 17.39 -12.93
CA ASP A 148 -17.28 17.09 -12.28
C ASP A 148 -17.90 18.32 -11.58
N ASN A 149 -17.22 19.48 -11.59
CA ASN A 149 -17.59 20.69 -10.87
C ASN A 149 -17.89 20.48 -9.37
N SER A 150 -17.35 19.41 -8.77
CA SER A 150 -17.64 19.08 -7.38
C SER A 150 -16.75 19.86 -6.41
N ASN A 151 -15.60 20.35 -6.87
CA ASN A 151 -14.51 20.87 -6.03
C ASN A 151 -14.05 19.88 -4.94
N VAL A 152 -14.32 18.58 -5.13
CA VAL A 152 -13.88 17.50 -4.25
C VAL A 152 -12.74 16.76 -4.94
N TYR A 153 -11.52 16.93 -4.44
CA TYR A 153 -10.36 16.30 -5.04
C TYR A 153 -10.43 14.77 -4.95
N PRO A 154 -10.32 14.05 -6.09
CA PRO A 154 -10.43 12.60 -6.07
C PRO A 154 -9.24 11.90 -5.42
N LYS A 155 -9.51 10.77 -4.74
CA LYS A 155 -8.53 9.86 -4.16
C LYS A 155 -8.97 8.42 -4.38
N PHE A 156 -8.17 7.64 -5.10
CA PHE A 156 -8.48 6.26 -5.49
C PHE A 156 -7.20 5.47 -5.76
N ASP A 157 -7.28 4.15 -5.77
CA ASP A 157 -6.12 3.27 -5.97
C ASP A 157 -5.98 2.85 -7.43
N ILE A 158 -4.72 2.64 -7.83
CA ILE A 158 -4.36 2.05 -9.12
C ILE A 158 -3.55 0.76 -8.92
N SER A 159 -3.77 -0.22 -9.79
CA SER A 159 -3.08 -1.52 -9.77
C SER A 159 -2.62 -1.94 -11.16
N ILE A 160 -1.51 -2.70 -11.23
CA ILE A 160 -1.08 -3.41 -12.43
C ILE A 160 -1.40 -4.90 -12.24
N GLY A 161 -2.41 -5.36 -12.98
CA GLY A 161 -3.04 -6.66 -12.76
C GLY A 161 -3.61 -6.72 -11.34
N ALA A 162 -3.27 -7.79 -10.62
CA ALA A 162 -3.63 -7.97 -9.21
C ALA A 162 -2.71 -7.20 -8.25
N SER A 163 -1.61 -6.64 -8.72
CA SER A 163 -0.58 -6.02 -7.86
C SER A 163 -0.90 -4.55 -7.61
N PRO A 164 -0.99 -4.09 -6.35
CA PRO A 164 -1.11 -2.67 -6.04
C PRO A 164 0.04 -1.88 -6.64
N TRP A 165 -0.24 -0.69 -7.20
CA TRP A 165 0.78 0.17 -7.79
C TRP A 165 0.96 1.46 -6.98
N SER A 166 -0.09 2.27 -6.84
CA SER A 166 -0.06 3.52 -6.07
C SER A 166 -1.49 3.94 -5.69
N THR A 167 -1.59 4.86 -4.73
CA THR A 167 -2.84 5.58 -4.45
C THR A 167 -2.73 6.94 -5.13
N ILE A 168 -3.65 7.23 -6.03
CA ILE A 168 -3.74 8.54 -6.69
C ILE A 168 -4.39 9.51 -5.73
N VAL A 169 -3.71 10.63 -5.50
CA VAL A 169 -4.16 11.63 -4.54
C VAL A 169 -4.08 13.02 -5.15
N VAL A 170 -5.20 13.50 -5.68
CA VAL A 170 -5.28 14.86 -6.24
C VAL A 170 -5.33 15.89 -5.11
N ASP A 171 -4.61 16.99 -5.23
CA ASP A 171 -4.60 18.14 -4.31
C ASP A 171 -4.96 19.47 -4.97
N ASP A 172 -4.78 19.59 -6.29
CA ASP A 172 -5.25 20.71 -7.08
C ASP A 172 -5.81 20.29 -8.44
N ALA A 173 -6.51 21.20 -9.11
CA ALA A 173 -7.18 20.91 -10.38
C ALA A 173 -6.27 21.00 -11.61
N THR A 174 -5.09 21.62 -11.49
CA THR A 174 -4.23 22.03 -12.61
C THR A 174 -2.95 21.23 -12.75
N THR A 175 -2.46 20.62 -11.67
CA THR A 175 -1.24 19.83 -11.67
C THR A 175 -1.54 18.38 -12.06
N PRO A 176 -0.91 17.84 -13.10
CA PRO A 176 -1.06 16.43 -13.44
C PRO A 176 -0.29 15.55 -12.44
N VAL A 177 -0.97 14.54 -11.88
CA VAL A 177 -0.32 13.46 -11.14
C VAL A 177 0.14 12.40 -12.15
N VAL A 178 1.40 11.98 -12.08
CA VAL A 178 1.98 11.00 -13.01
C VAL A 178 2.55 9.85 -12.20
N GLU A 179 2.11 8.63 -12.53
CA GLU A 179 2.64 7.39 -11.98
C GLU A 179 3.33 6.60 -13.09
N GLU A 180 4.55 6.15 -12.83
CA GLU A 180 5.34 5.37 -13.78
C GLU A 180 5.88 4.09 -13.15
N ALA A 181 5.83 2.99 -13.89
CA ALA A 181 6.34 1.70 -13.46
C ALA A 181 7.05 0.98 -14.60
N ILE A 182 8.07 0.19 -14.28
CA ILE A 182 8.76 -0.70 -15.20
C ILE A 182 8.49 -2.14 -14.77
N ILE A 183 7.84 -2.92 -15.66
CA ILE A 183 7.37 -4.27 -15.36
C ILE A 183 7.75 -5.26 -16.47
N LEU A 184 8.13 -6.47 -16.07
CA LEU A 184 8.27 -7.61 -16.97
C LEU A 184 6.90 -8.26 -17.20
N ALA A 185 6.41 -8.23 -18.44
CA ALA A 185 5.14 -8.87 -18.79
C ALA A 185 5.25 -10.41 -18.68
N ALA A 186 4.52 -11.02 -17.75
CA ALA A 186 4.49 -12.48 -17.55
C ALA A 186 3.41 -13.20 -18.41
N ALA A 187 2.48 -12.44 -18.96
CA ALA A 187 1.31 -12.90 -19.71
C ALA A 187 1.18 -12.13 -21.04
N PRO A 188 0.38 -12.59 -22.02
CA PRO A 188 0.15 -11.87 -23.28
C PRO A 188 -0.72 -10.61 -23.13
N THR A 189 -1.24 -10.34 -21.93
CA THR A 189 -2.01 -9.14 -21.62
C THR A 189 -1.49 -8.51 -20.32
N LEU A 190 -1.63 -7.19 -20.23
CA LEU A 190 -1.31 -6.39 -19.05
C LEU A 190 -2.53 -5.51 -18.74
N SER A 191 -3.02 -5.55 -17.50
CA SER A 191 -4.17 -4.73 -17.11
C SER A 191 -3.75 -3.62 -16.15
N VAL A 192 -4.26 -2.42 -16.35
CA VAL A 192 -4.15 -1.32 -15.38
C VAL A 192 -5.55 -1.01 -14.86
N CYS A 193 -5.77 -1.15 -13.56
CA CYS A 193 -7.09 -1.02 -12.96
C CYS A 193 -7.17 0.15 -11.99
N LEU A 194 -8.27 0.89 -12.04
CA LEU A 194 -8.65 1.90 -11.05
C LEU A 194 -9.66 1.28 -10.10
N SER A 195 -9.53 1.51 -8.80
CA SER A 195 -10.40 0.93 -7.77
C SER A 195 -10.38 1.73 -6.47
N ASN A 196 -11.21 1.33 -5.49
CA ASN A 196 -11.19 1.87 -4.12
C ASN A 196 -11.29 3.41 -4.06
N ALA A 197 -12.35 3.95 -4.65
CA ALA A 197 -12.63 5.39 -4.63
C ALA A 197 -12.97 5.84 -3.20
N SER A 198 -12.07 6.58 -2.56
CA SER A 198 -12.28 7.11 -1.20
C SER A 198 -12.92 8.50 -1.20
N THR A 199 -12.53 9.36 -2.15
CA THR A 199 -13.15 10.68 -2.40
C THR A 199 -13.22 10.92 -3.90
N GLY A 200 -14.27 11.63 -4.36
CA GLY A 200 -14.47 11.95 -5.77
C GLY A 200 -14.64 10.73 -6.68
N GLN A 201 -14.71 10.97 -7.99
CA GLN A 201 -14.81 9.93 -9.00
C GLN A 201 -13.42 9.50 -9.47
N PRO A 202 -13.11 8.19 -9.55
CA PRO A 202 -11.88 7.72 -10.18
C PRO A 202 -11.82 8.16 -11.63
N PHE A 203 -10.65 8.59 -12.07
CA PHE A 203 -10.46 9.07 -13.43
C PHE A 203 -9.06 8.75 -13.93
N ILE A 204 -8.85 8.87 -15.23
CA ILE A 204 -7.55 8.78 -15.89
C ILE A 204 -7.56 9.74 -17.07
N SER A 205 -6.42 10.32 -17.42
CA SER A 205 -6.26 11.25 -18.56
C SER A 205 -5.51 10.59 -19.72
N THR A 206 -4.43 9.88 -19.42
CA THR A 206 -3.68 9.09 -20.42
C THR A 206 -3.14 7.80 -19.81
N LEU A 207 -2.97 6.79 -20.66
CA LEU A 207 -2.25 5.56 -20.33
C LEU A 207 -1.24 5.25 -21.45
N GLU A 208 0.04 5.22 -21.10
CA GLU A 208 1.13 5.02 -22.04
C GLU A 208 1.88 3.72 -21.73
N LEU A 209 2.24 2.99 -22.78
CA LEU A 209 3.02 1.78 -22.72
C LEU A 209 4.21 1.88 -23.68
N ARG A 210 5.43 1.75 -23.16
CA ARG A 210 6.68 1.78 -23.95
C ARG A 210 7.40 0.45 -23.80
N GLN A 211 7.73 -0.17 -24.92
CA GLN A 211 8.50 -1.42 -24.93
C GLN A 211 10.00 -1.11 -24.79
N PHE A 212 10.67 -1.75 -23.83
CA PHE A 212 12.13 -1.80 -23.78
C PHE A 212 12.66 -3.00 -24.56
N ASN A 213 13.83 -2.83 -25.19
CA ASN A 213 14.57 -3.90 -25.83
C ASN A 213 15.83 -4.22 -24.99
N GLY A 214 16.25 -5.48 -24.97
CA GLY A 214 17.52 -5.87 -24.33
C GLY A 214 17.47 -5.89 -22.80
N SER A 215 18.54 -5.38 -22.18
CA SER A 215 18.81 -5.47 -20.74
C SER A 215 18.46 -4.21 -19.94
N LEU A 216 17.90 -3.16 -20.58
CA LEU A 216 17.47 -1.94 -19.88
C LEU A 216 16.56 -2.29 -18.70
N TYR A 217 16.84 -1.69 -17.54
CA TYR A 217 16.11 -1.90 -16.30
C TYR A 217 16.02 -3.37 -15.82
N TYR A 218 17.00 -4.20 -16.19
CA TYR A 218 17.08 -5.56 -15.68
C TYR A 218 17.39 -5.59 -14.18
N THR A 219 16.58 -6.33 -13.44
CA THR A 219 16.88 -6.67 -12.04
C THR A 219 16.76 -8.17 -11.84
N THR A 220 17.53 -8.72 -10.89
CA THR A 220 17.46 -10.15 -10.53
C THR A 220 16.11 -10.58 -9.96
N ASP A 221 15.29 -9.61 -9.57
CA ASP A 221 14.06 -9.79 -8.81
C ASP A 221 12.79 -9.40 -9.58
N GLU A 222 12.90 -9.14 -10.89
CA GLU A 222 11.80 -8.67 -11.76
C GLU A 222 10.60 -9.63 -11.90
N THR A 223 10.72 -10.85 -11.39
CA THR A 223 9.61 -11.82 -11.28
C THR A 223 8.82 -11.69 -9.98
N ARG A 224 9.41 -11.07 -8.95
CA ARG A 224 8.84 -10.86 -7.62
C ARG A 224 8.46 -9.40 -7.39
N PHE A 225 9.14 -8.47 -8.04
CA PHE A 225 8.93 -7.03 -7.90
C PHE A 225 8.94 -6.36 -9.27
N PHE A 226 8.19 -5.28 -9.41
CA PHE A 226 8.34 -4.31 -10.49
C PHE A 226 8.88 -3.00 -9.91
N LEU A 227 9.41 -2.13 -10.77
CA LEU A 227 10.01 -0.87 -10.35
C LEU A 227 8.97 0.24 -10.45
N GLY A 228 8.65 0.91 -9.35
CA GLY A 228 7.85 2.13 -9.36
C GLY A 228 8.76 3.36 -9.34
N LEU A 229 8.57 4.31 -10.25
CA LEU A 229 9.40 5.51 -10.30
C LEU A 229 9.14 6.38 -9.07
N SER A 230 10.20 6.87 -8.44
CA SER A 230 10.13 7.79 -7.29
C SER A 230 10.78 9.14 -7.61
N ALA A 231 11.85 9.15 -8.40
CA ALA A 231 12.46 10.36 -8.95
C ALA A 231 13.19 10.07 -10.27
N ARG A 232 13.08 10.97 -11.25
CA ARG A 232 13.93 11.02 -12.46
C ARG A 232 14.24 12.48 -12.79
N ILE A 233 15.48 12.90 -12.54
CA ILE A 233 15.87 14.31 -12.50
C ILE A 233 17.00 14.56 -13.50
N ASN A 234 16.86 15.64 -14.28
CA ASN A 234 17.90 16.25 -15.11
C ASN A 234 18.49 17.48 -14.39
N PHE A 235 19.75 17.41 -13.98
CA PHE A 235 20.44 18.49 -13.28
C PHE A 235 21.09 19.47 -14.26
N GLY A 236 21.02 20.76 -13.93
CA GLY A 236 21.61 21.81 -14.76
C GLY A 236 20.77 22.13 -16.00
N ALA A 237 19.50 21.70 -16.02
CA ALA A 237 18.59 21.95 -17.12
C ALA A 237 18.48 23.46 -17.39
N GLY A 238 18.54 23.85 -18.67
CA GLY A 238 18.49 25.25 -19.10
C GLY A 238 17.09 25.88 -19.12
N SER A 239 16.04 25.07 -18.89
CA SER A 239 14.64 25.51 -18.84
C SER A 239 13.82 24.60 -17.92
N ASN A 240 12.54 24.92 -17.73
CA ASN A 240 11.60 24.08 -16.98
C ASN A 240 11.05 22.92 -17.83
N ASP A 241 11.34 22.88 -19.13
CA ASP A 241 10.82 21.86 -20.03
C ASP A 241 11.48 20.51 -19.76
N SER A 242 10.67 19.45 -19.70
CA SER A 242 11.16 18.07 -19.54
C SER A 242 11.82 17.56 -20.82
N VAL A 243 12.88 16.77 -20.70
CA VAL A 243 13.43 16.03 -21.84
C VAL A 243 12.68 14.70 -21.98
N ARG A 244 12.16 14.43 -23.18
CA ARG A 244 11.45 13.20 -23.55
C ARG A 244 11.59 12.93 -25.05
N TYR A 245 10.80 12.02 -25.62
CA TYR A 245 10.80 11.76 -27.07
C TYR A 245 10.64 13.06 -27.90
N PRO A 246 11.41 13.26 -29.00
CA PRO A 246 12.33 12.32 -29.63
C PRO A 246 13.75 12.28 -29.04
N ASP A 247 14.09 13.17 -28.10
CA ASP A 247 15.43 13.23 -27.51
C ASP A 247 15.74 11.99 -26.64
N ASP A 248 14.71 11.42 -26.01
CA ASP A 248 14.76 10.09 -25.38
C ASP A 248 14.02 9.06 -26.25
N PRO A 249 14.72 8.10 -26.90
CA PRO A 249 14.10 7.07 -27.75
C PRO A 249 13.10 6.17 -27.03
N PHE A 250 13.21 6.05 -25.71
CA PHE A 250 12.34 5.25 -24.86
C PHE A 250 11.18 6.07 -24.26
N ASP A 251 11.13 7.37 -24.56
CA ASP A 251 10.11 8.32 -24.09
C ASP A 251 9.96 8.36 -22.55
N ARG A 252 11.08 8.22 -21.84
CA ARG A 252 11.14 8.58 -20.42
C ARG A 252 11.02 10.09 -20.28
N ILE A 253 10.38 10.53 -19.20
CA ILE A 253 10.26 11.96 -18.87
C ILE A 253 11.33 12.31 -17.86
N TRP A 254 12.31 13.09 -18.28
CA TRP A 254 13.37 13.64 -17.41
C TRP A 254 12.99 15.05 -16.99
N GLU A 255 12.66 15.21 -15.71
CA GLU A 255 12.22 16.49 -15.16
C GLU A 255 13.40 17.42 -14.87
N SER A 256 13.23 18.71 -15.16
CA SER A 256 14.20 19.74 -14.85
C SER A 256 14.31 19.94 -13.34
N ASP A 257 15.55 19.97 -12.83
CA ASP A 257 15.86 20.32 -11.44
C ASP A 257 15.46 21.75 -11.05
N SER A 258 15.07 22.60 -12.03
CA SER A 258 14.55 23.95 -11.79
C SER A 258 13.05 23.98 -11.45
N VAL A 259 12.31 22.90 -11.75
CA VAL A 259 10.89 22.78 -11.41
C VAL A 259 10.76 22.48 -9.92
N ARG A 260 10.47 23.53 -9.14
CA ARG A 260 10.27 23.42 -7.68
C ARG A 260 9.02 22.58 -7.39
N ARG A 261 9.20 21.40 -6.82
CA ARG A 261 8.17 20.70 -6.02
C ARG A 261 8.42 20.98 -4.55
N ALA A 262 7.43 20.73 -3.70
CA ALA A 262 7.58 20.74 -2.23
C ALA A 262 8.65 19.76 -1.69
N ASN A 263 9.36 19.04 -2.57
CA ASN A 263 10.18 17.87 -2.29
C ASN A 263 11.66 18.07 -2.69
N TYR A 264 12.06 19.25 -3.19
CA TYR A 264 13.42 19.52 -3.66
C TYR A 264 13.98 20.78 -3.00
N LEU A 265 14.67 20.62 -1.88
CA LEU A 265 15.58 21.65 -1.40
C LEU A 265 16.91 21.49 -2.14
N VAL A 266 16.91 21.85 -3.43
CA VAL A 266 18.11 22.44 -4.04
C VAL A 266 18.02 23.93 -3.71
N ASP A 267 18.05 24.28 -2.43
CA ASP A 267 18.66 25.55 -2.11
C ASP A 267 20.07 25.40 -2.64
N VAL A 268 20.37 26.20 -3.67
CA VAL A 268 21.68 26.31 -4.31
C VAL A 268 22.63 26.60 -3.17
N ALA A 269 23.19 25.54 -2.57
CA ALA A 269 24.16 25.66 -1.51
C ALA A 269 25.22 26.62 -2.07
N PRO A 270 25.68 27.62 -1.29
CA PRO A 270 26.71 28.53 -1.74
C PRO A 270 27.80 27.76 -2.51
N GLY A 271 28.11 28.22 -3.73
CA GLY A 271 29.05 27.55 -4.62
C GLY A 271 28.46 26.56 -5.63
N THR A 272 27.14 26.39 -5.73
CA THR A 272 26.53 25.53 -6.77
C THR A 272 26.34 26.28 -8.09
N GLU A 273 26.88 25.76 -9.20
CA GLU A 273 26.83 26.36 -10.54
C GLU A 273 26.22 25.40 -11.58
N ARG A 274 25.46 25.94 -12.52
CA ARG A 274 24.85 25.19 -13.64
C ARG A 274 25.73 25.31 -14.87
N ILE A 275 26.03 24.18 -15.50
CA ILE A 275 26.89 24.12 -16.69
C ILE A 275 26.20 23.32 -17.81
N SER A 276 26.59 23.60 -19.04
CA SER A 276 26.08 22.91 -20.23
C SER A 276 27.14 22.83 -21.34
N THR A 277 26.98 21.88 -22.26
CA THR A 277 27.84 21.72 -23.43
C THR A 277 27.04 21.41 -24.69
N THR A 278 27.59 21.74 -25.85
CA THR A 278 27.03 21.37 -27.16
C THR A 278 27.78 20.20 -27.81
N LYS A 279 28.80 19.67 -27.13
CA LYS A 279 29.59 18.54 -27.63
C LYS A 279 28.81 17.23 -27.48
N PRO A 280 29.04 16.26 -28.37
CA PRO A 280 28.35 14.98 -28.29
C PRO A 280 28.83 14.16 -27.09
N ILE A 281 27.89 13.58 -26.35
CA ILE A 281 28.18 12.70 -25.19
C ILE A 281 27.94 11.25 -25.59
N PHE A 282 28.90 10.38 -25.34
CA PHE A 282 28.73 8.94 -25.55
C PHE A 282 27.90 8.33 -24.41
N VAL A 283 26.65 7.96 -24.73
CA VAL A 283 25.64 7.47 -23.77
C VAL A 283 25.23 6.01 -23.98
N SER A 284 25.88 5.26 -24.88
CA SER A 284 25.56 3.85 -25.14
C SER A 284 26.10 2.92 -24.03
N THR A 285 25.52 3.05 -22.85
CA THR A 285 25.77 2.27 -21.62
C THR A 285 24.58 1.36 -21.31
N ASN A 286 24.40 0.86 -20.08
CA ASN A 286 23.36 -0.11 -19.77
C ASN A 286 21.94 0.51 -19.80
N GLU A 287 21.78 1.72 -19.23
CA GLU A 287 20.46 2.37 -19.12
C GLU A 287 20.22 3.43 -20.21
N GLU A 288 21.22 3.70 -21.05
CA GLU A 288 21.13 4.57 -22.24
C GLU A 288 20.35 5.89 -22.01
N PRO A 289 20.72 6.74 -21.04
CA PRO A 289 20.03 8.03 -20.83
C PRO A 289 20.21 8.94 -22.06
N PRO A 290 19.28 9.87 -22.33
CA PRO A 290 19.35 10.72 -23.51
C PRO A 290 20.55 11.66 -23.44
N GLU A 291 21.24 11.82 -24.57
CA GLU A 291 22.42 12.68 -24.70
C GLU A 291 22.17 14.11 -24.20
N LYS A 292 20.99 14.66 -24.51
CA LYS A 292 20.57 16.00 -24.09
C LYS A 292 20.53 16.19 -22.57
N VAL A 293 20.24 15.14 -21.80
CA VAL A 293 20.28 15.18 -20.33
C VAL A 293 21.73 15.09 -19.84
N MET A 294 22.58 14.35 -20.56
CA MET A 294 24.02 14.28 -20.24
C MET A 294 24.82 15.52 -20.65
N GLN A 295 24.25 16.39 -21.48
CA GLN A 295 24.83 17.67 -21.90
C GLN A 295 24.68 18.80 -20.87
N THR A 296 23.91 18.57 -19.80
CA THR A 296 23.72 19.51 -18.70
C THR A 296 24.18 18.90 -17.38
N ALA A 297 24.66 19.75 -16.47
CA ALA A 297 25.04 19.32 -15.13
C ALA A 297 25.02 20.46 -14.11
N VAL A 298 25.06 20.09 -12.85
CA VAL A 298 25.33 21.00 -11.72
C VAL A 298 26.70 20.65 -11.12
N VAL A 299 27.50 21.67 -10.81
CA VAL A 299 28.83 21.53 -10.18
C VAL A 299 28.90 22.28 -8.85
N GLY A 300 29.60 21.72 -7.87
CA GLY A 300 29.81 22.35 -6.56
C GLY A 300 31.18 23.00 -6.45
N GLN A 301 31.32 24.27 -6.80
CA GLN A 301 32.58 25.05 -6.79
C GLN A 301 33.25 25.05 -5.40
N ASP A 302 32.46 25.10 -4.33
CA ASP A 302 32.94 25.07 -2.95
C ASP A 302 33.32 23.65 -2.47
N GLY A 303 33.40 22.69 -3.40
CA GLY A 303 33.85 21.32 -3.15
C GLY A 303 32.75 20.39 -2.62
N SER A 304 31.50 20.83 -2.57
CA SER A 304 30.38 19.96 -2.18
C SER A 304 29.09 20.24 -2.94
N LEU A 305 28.27 19.20 -3.10
CA LEU A 305 26.86 19.28 -3.51
C LEU A 305 26.05 18.52 -2.48
N ASN A 306 24.98 19.10 -1.95
CA ASN A 306 24.12 18.44 -0.96
C ASN A 306 22.68 18.46 -1.46
N TYR A 307 22.00 17.33 -1.33
CA TYR A 307 20.66 17.09 -1.83
C TYR A 307 19.79 16.47 -0.75
N ARG A 308 18.51 16.80 -0.84
CA ARG A 308 17.48 16.27 0.03
C ARG A 308 16.22 16.04 -0.79
N LEU A 309 15.75 14.79 -0.80
CA LEU A 309 14.60 14.35 -1.56
C LEU A 309 13.51 13.83 -0.61
N ASP A 310 12.28 14.31 -0.76
CA ASP A 310 11.08 13.69 -0.15
C ASP A 310 10.56 12.61 -1.12
N LEU A 311 10.69 11.35 -0.72
CA LEU A 311 10.37 10.17 -1.51
C LEU A 311 9.03 9.57 -1.05
N GLU A 312 8.00 9.73 -1.86
CA GLU A 312 6.67 9.20 -1.56
C GLU A 312 6.64 7.66 -1.61
N GLY A 313 6.01 7.04 -0.59
CA GLY A 313 5.89 5.59 -0.49
C GLY A 313 7.13 4.87 0.08
N PHE A 314 8.08 5.60 0.65
CA PHE A 314 9.19 5.07 1.45
C PHE A 314 8.74 4.88 2.93
N PRO A 315 9.50 4.21 3.83
CA PRO A 315 10.81 3.61 3.62
C PRO A 315 10.63 2.31 2.85
N ALA A 316 11.42 2.13 1.80
CA ALA A 316 11.29 1.00 0.91
C ALA A 316 12.64 0.57 0.39
N ASN A 317 12.70 -0.68 -0.07
CA ASN A 317 13.82 -1.11 -0.88
C ASN A 317 13.78 -0.35 -2.19
N ALA A 318 14.94 0.15 -2.60
CA ALA A 318 15.09 1.05 -3.71
C ALA A 318 16.21 0.59 -4.65
N TRP A 319 16.07 1.00 -5.90
CA TRP A 319 17.14 1.02 -6.87
C TRP A 319 17.42 2.47 -7.26
N GLY A 320 18.64 2.95 -6.98
CA GLY A 320 19.10 4.27 -7.37
C GLY A 320 20.18 4.20 -8.46
N VAL A 321 20.16 5.13 -9.41
CA VAL A 321 21.20 5.28 -10.43
C VAL A 321 21.57 6.76 -10.54
N SER A 322 22.85 7.07 -10.37
CA SER A 322 23.39 8.42 -10.59
C SER A 322 24.14 8.45 -11.92
N TYR A 323 24.04 9.58 -12.63
CA TYR A 323 24.67 9.73 -13.94
C TYR A 323 25.68 10.88 -13.92
N PHE A 324 26.89 10.57 -14.36
CA PHE A 324 28.03 11.48 -14.41
C PHE A 324 28.64 11.49 -15.80
N ALA A 325 28.81 12.66 -16.39
CA ALA A 325 29.60 12.86 -17.60
C ALA A 325 30.43 14.13 -17.43
N GLU A 326 31.74 14.03 -17.66
CA GLU A 326 32.60 15.21 -17.68
C GLU A 326 32.35 15.99 -18.98
N ILE A 327 31.78 17.18 -18.83
CA ILE A 327 31.35 18.05 -19.93
C ILE A 327 32.18 19.33 -20.05
N GLU A 328 33.07 19.60 -19.09
CA GLU A 328 34.05 20.68 -19.17
C GLU A 328 35.38 20.20 -19.79
N ASP A 329 36.06 21.08 -20.52
CA ASP A 329 37.39 20.79 -21.05
C ASP A 329 38.46 20.99 -19.95
N LEU A 330 38.61 20.01 -19.06
CA LEU A 330 39.63 20.06 -18.00
C LEU A 330 41.05 20.06 -18.58
N ALA A 331 41.94 20.91 -18.04
CA ALA A 331 43.36 20.86 -18.40
C ALA A 331 43.99 19.52 -17.93
N PRO A 332 45.12 19.05 -18.50
CA PRO A 332 45.72 17.75 -18.13
C PRO A 332 46.12 17.60 -16.65
N ASN A 333 46.25 18.71 -15.93
CA ASN A 333 46.54 18.76 -14.49
C ASN A 333 45.28 18.93 -13.63
N GLU A 334 44.12 19.14 -14.25
CA GLU A 334 42.84 19.26 -13.57
C GLU A 334 42.13 17.91 -13.56
N THR A 335 41.70 17.50 -12.38
CA THR A 335 40.92 16.28 -12.14
C THR A 335 39.66 16.59 -11.35
N ARG A 336 38.62 15.79 -11.58
CA ARG A 336 37.37 15.81 -10.81
C ARG A 336 37.17 14.49 -10.09
N LYS A 337 37.44 14.50 -8.79
CA LYS A 337 37.33 13.35 -7.90
C LYS A 337 36.53 13.70 -6.66
N PHE A 338 35.55 12.88 -6.34
CA PHE A 338 34.66 13.11 -5.21
C PHE A 338 34.10 11.79 -4.66
N LYS A 339 33.51 11.86 -3.48
CA LYS A 339 32.83 10.73 -2.82
C LYS A 339 31.36 11.06 -2.64
N LEU A 340 30.51 10.08 -2.86
CA LEU A 340 29.14 10.11 -2.36
C LEU A 340 29.19 10.02 -0.83
N GLU A 341 28.40 10.82 -0.15
CA GLU A 341 28.19 10.77 1.29
C GLU A 341 26.70 10.61 1.58
N VAL A 342 26.37 9.49 2.22
CA VAL A 342 25.01 9.20 2.67
C VAL A 342 25.06 9.00 4.19
N PRO A 343 24.41 9.89 4.99
CA PRO A 343 24.34 9.74 6.43
C PRO A 343 23.81 8.36 6.83
N GLY A 344 24.48 7.68 7.76
CA GLY A 344 24.10 6.36 8.23
C GLY A 344 24.37 5.19 7.28
N MET A 345 24.91 5.42 6.07
CA MET A 345 25.23 4.37 5.10
C MET A 345 26.70 4.41 4.66
N PRO A 346 27.64 4.00 5.54
CA PRO A 346 29.07 4.11 5.28
C PRO A 346 29.54 3.21 4.13
N ALA A 347 28.83 2.13 3.80
CA ALA A 347 29.17 1.26 2.68
C ALA A 347 29.04 1.97 1.33
N LEU A 348 27.99 2.79 1.16
CA LEU A 348 27.77 3.62 -0.04
C LEU A 348 28.75 4.78 -0.15
N SER A 349 29.30 5.23 0.99
CA SER A 349 30.17 6.41 1.06
C SER A 349 31.67 6.14 0.85
N LYS A 350 32.04 4.87 0.62
CA LYS A 350 33.44 4.43 0.41
C LYS A 350 34.03 4.72 -0.98
N PRO A 351 33.34 4.42 -2.10
CA PRO A 351 33.94 4.54 -3.42
C PRO A 351 34.22 6.01 -3.77
N THR A 352 35.41 6.25 -4.32
CA THR A 352 35.76 7.54 -4.93
C THR A 352 35.41 7.47 -6.41
N VAL A 353 34.68 8.47 -6.88
CA VAL A 353 34.35 8.66 -8.29
C VAL A 353 35.41 9.56 -8.89
N ASP A 354 36.12 9.06 -9.90
CA ASP A 354 36.91 9.84 -10.85
C ASP A 354 36.18 9.79 -12.19
N VAL A 355 35.55 10.89 -12.59
CA VAL A 355 34.60 10.88 -13.71
C VAL A 355 35.27 10.47 -15.02
N GLU A 356 36.46 10.99 -15.32
CA GLU A 356 37.15 10.67 -16.58
C GLU A 356 37.72 9.24 -16.57
N GLU A 357 38.28 8.79 -15.45
CA GLU A 357 38.80 7.42 -15.34
C GLU A 357 37.66 6.39 -15.40
N ASN A 358 36.59 6.62 -14.65
CA ASN A 358 35.44 5.71 -14.59
C ASN A 358 34.66 5.68 -15.91
N ALA A 359 34.49 6.82 -16.60
CA ALA A 359 33.82 6.90 -17.90
C ALA A 359 34.72 6.47 -19.09
N GLN A 360 36.01 6.21 -18.84
CA GLN A 360 37.02 5.89 -19.85
C GLN A 360 37.25 7.03 -20.88
N GLY A 361 37.24 8.27 -20.39
CA GLY A 361 37.53 9.48 -21.16
C GLY A 361 36.46 10.58 -21.03
N LYS A 362 36.76 11.73 -21.64
CA LYS A 362 35.89 12.92 -21.68
C LYS A 362 34.65 12.70 -22.54
N TYR A 363 33.55 13.39 -22.22
CA TYR A 363 32.29 13.31 -22.97
C TYR A 363 31.75 11.88 -23.07
N ARG A 364 31.94 11.09 -22.02
CA ARG A 364 31.44 9.71 -21.90
C ARG A 364 30.69 9.59 -20.58
N LEU A 365 29.68 8.74 -20.58
CA LEU A 365 28.84 8.47 -19.43
C LEU A 365 29.48 7.48 -18.46
N TYR A 366 29.41 7.80 -17.17
CA TYR A 366 29.57 6.90 -16.05
C TYR A 366 28.28 6.84 -15.22
N GLU A 367 27.75 5.64 -14.99
CA GLU A 367 26.43 5.41 -14.39
C GLU A 367 26.46 4.36 -13.25
N PRO A 368 26.95 4.72 -12.04
CA PRO A 368 26.89 3.81 -10.91
C PRO A 368 25.44 3.53 -10.47
N GLY A 369 25.06 2.24 -10.48
CA GLY A 369 23.77 1.75 -10.02
C GLY A 369 23.85 1.06 -8.65
N TYR A 370 22.81 1.25 -7.83
CA TYR A 370 22.71 0.75 -6.45
C TYR A 370 21.37 0.03 -6.25
N THR A 371 21.34 -1.29 -6.43
CA THR A 371 20.11 -2.09 -6.51
C THR A 371 19.57 -2.59 -5.18
N ASN A 372 20.33 -2.49 -4.09
CA ASN A 372 19.96 -2.99 -2.76
C ASN A 372 20.04 -1.87 -1.71
N LEU A 373 19.32 -0.79 -1.96
CA LEU A 373 19.18 0.33 -1.03
C LEU A 373 17.93 0.14 -0.18
N THR A 374 17.98 0.54 1.09
CA THR A 374 16.76 0.81 1.86
C THR A 374 16.76 2.29 2.17
N LEU A 375 15.92 3.04 1.46
CA LEU A 375 15.91 4.51 1.59
C LEU A 375 14.85 4.94 2.62
N PRO A 376 15.12 5.99 3.40
CA PRO A 376 14.11 6.65 4.22
C PRO A 376 13.16 7.49 3.35
N PHE A 377 12.08 7.99 3.95
CA PHE A 377 11.17 8.94 3.33
C PHE A 377 11.89 10.21 2.88
N VAL A 378 12.71 10.79 3.76
CA VAL A 378 13.55 11.94 3.44
C VAL A 378 14.97 11.44 3.18
N PHE A 379 15.33 11.33 1.91
CA PHE A 379 16.66 10.90 1.51
C PHE A 379 17.60 12.10 1.37
N SER A 380 18.51 12.24 2.34
CA SER A 380 19.58 13.24 2.30
C SER A 380 20.89 12.60 1.89
N PHE A 381 21.58 13.20 0.92
CA PHE A 381 22.88 12.73 0.43
C PHE A 381 23.69 13.91 -0.10
N GLY A 382 25.00 13.75 -0.21
CA GLY A 382 25.86 14.76 -0.81
C GLY A 382 27.04 14.17 -1.55
N PHE A 383 27.73 14.99 -2.32
CA PHE A 383 29.00 14.66 -2.94
C PHE A 383 30.06 15.59 -2.38
N ARG A 384 31.18 15.03 -1.92
CA ARG A 384 32.33 15.83 -1.42
C ARG A 384 33.58 15.57 -2.24
N LYS A 385 34.21 16.67 -2.64
CA LYS A 385 35.51 16.70 -3.32
C LYS A 385 36.58 15.99 -2.48
N THR A 386 37.44 15.20 -3.12
CA THR A 386 38.61 14.61 -2.46
C THR A 386 39.79 15.58 -2.45
N ASN A 387 40.73 15.38 -1.52
CA ASN A 387 41.89 16.26 -1.35
C ASN A 387 42.81 16.32 -2.59
N ASP A 388 42.81 15.27 -3.41
CA ASP A 388 43.61 15.17 -4.64
C ASP A 388 42.85 15.64 -5.89
N SER A 389 41.63 16.15 -5.74
CA SER A 389 40.87 16.72 -6.85
C SER A 389 41.14 18.21 -7.01
N SER A 390 41.20 18.68 -8.26
CA SER A 390 41.26 20.11 -8.57
C SER A 390 39.87 20.78 -8.63
N LYS A 391 38.85 20.07 -9.13
CA LYS A 391 37.49 20.58 -9.36
C LYS A 391 36.50 20.03 -8.33
N GLY A 392 35.37 20.70 -8.17
CA GLY A 392 34.27 20.24 -7.33
C GLY A 392 33.49 19.06 -7.92
N PRO A 393 32.60 18.41 -7.16
CA PRO A 393 31.73 17.35 -7.70
C PRO A 393 30.82 17.86 -8.83
N ILE A 394 30.40 16.94 -9.70
CA ILE A 394 29.47 17.16 -10.82
C ILE A 394 28.32 16.15 -10.72
N LEU A 395 27.11 16.53 -11.14
CA LEU A 395 25.98 15.61 -11.28
C LEU A 395 25.15 16.00 -12.51
N ASN A 396 24.91 15.06 -13.41
CA ASN A 396 24.13 15.28 -14.64
C ASN A 396 22.68 14.83 -14.47
N ALA A 397 22.46 13.65 -13.91
CA ALA A 397 21.11 13.13 -13.69
C ALA A 397 21.03 12.11 -12.54
N LEU A 398 19.80 11.82 -12.08
CA LEU A 398 19.52 10.84 -11.03
C LEU A 398 18.19 10.14 -11.31
N GLU A 399 18.15 8.83 -11.07
CA GLU A 399 16.92 8.04 -11.01
C GLU A 399 16.82 7.28 -9.68
N ILE A 400 15.61 7.21 -9.13
CA ILE A 400 15.28 6.41 -7.94
C ILE A 400 13.98 5.66 -8.22
N TYR A 401 14.02 4.35 -8.02
CA TYR A 401 12.88 3.45 -8.12
C TYR A 401 12.63 2.76 -6.78
N LYS A 402 11.35 2.55 -6.44
CA LYS A 402 10.92 1.67 -5.35
C LYS A 402 10.63 0.27 -5.89
N TYR A 403 11.03 -0.77 -5.17
CA TYR A 403 10.61 -2.14 -5.49
C TYR A 403 9.17 -2.37 -5.02
N VAL A 404 8.25 -2.56 -5.95
CA VAL A 404 6.83 -2.85 -5.66
C VAL A 404 6.58 -4.33 -5.85
N GLN A 405 6.05 -4.99 -4.81
CA GLN A 405 5.86 -6.44 -4.82
C GLN A 405 4.74 -6.87 -5.78
N ILE A 406 5.02 -7.88 -6.60
CA ILE A 406 4.05 -8.49 -7.50
C ILE A 406 3.18 -9.47 -6.72
N THR A 407 1.87 -9.30 -6.79
CA THR A 407 0.89 -10.25 -6.24
C THR A 407 0.56 -11.30 -7.30
N MET A 408 0.58 -12.59 -6.91
CA MET A 408 0.32 -13.71 -7.82
C MET A 408 -1.14 -13.80 -8.33
N GLY A 409 -2.04 -12.96 -7.81
CA GLY A 409 -3.46 -12.95 -8.17
C GLY A 409 -4.29 -14.01 -7.44
N SER A 410 -5.55 -14.11 -7.87
CA SER A 410 -6.49 -15.16 -7.45
C SER A 410 -6.13 -16.51 -8.08
N GLN A 411 -6.41 -17.60 -7.37
CA GLN A 411 -6.04 -18.95 -7.84
C GLN A 411 -6.83 -19.35 -9.09
N ASP A 412 -8.03 -18.77 -9.27
CA ASP A 412 -8.95 -19.08 -10.35
C ASP A 412 -8.81 -18.13 -11.55
N ALA A 413 -7.87 -17.17 -11.51
CA ALA A 413 -7.71 -16.13 -12.53
C ALA A 413 -7.62 -16.67 -13.96
N ASN A 414 -6.77 -17.68 -14.18
CA ASN A 414 -6.56 -18.27 -15.50
C ASN A 414 -7.82 -19.00 -16.03
N ILE A 415 -8.56 -19.66 -15.13
CA ILE A 415 -9.81 -20.37 -15.47
C ILE A 415 -10.86 -19.34 -15.88
N MET A 416 -11.00 -18.28 -15.09
CA MET A 416 -11.94 -17.19 -15.34
C MET A 416 -11.59 -16.42 -16.62
N ALA A 417 -10.30 -16.14 -16.86
CA ALA A 417 -9.82 -15.51 -18.09
C ALA A 417 -10.16 -16.35 -19.34
N SER A 418 -9.97 -17.67 -19.27
CA SER A 418 -10.36 -18.60 -20.34
C SER A 418 -11.88 -18.58 -20.57
N MET A 419 -12.68 -18.53 -19.50
CA MET A 419 -14.14 -18.46 -19.60
C MET A 419 -14.60 -17.16 -20.28
N VAL A 420 -14.15 -15.99 -19.82
CA VAL A 420 -14.59 -14.70 -20.37
C VAL A 420 -14.12 -14.48 -21.81
N SER A 421 -12.99 -15.09 -22.21
CA SER A 421 -12.49 -15.02 -23.59
C SER A 421 -13.48 -15.57 -24.64
N ARG A 422 -14.44 -16.41 -24.23
CA ARG A 422 -15.51 -16.94 -25.08
C ARG A 422 -16.59 -15.89 -25.40
N TYR A 423 -16.65 -14.80 -24.64
CA TYR A 423 -17.66 -13.76 -24.76
C TYR A 423 -17.03 -12.37 -24.94
N PRO A 424 -16.18 -12.13 -25.96
CA PRO A 424 -15.40 -10.90 -26.07
C PRO A 424 -16.22 -9.64 -26.37
N GLN A 425 -17.51 -9.77 -26.70
CA GLN A 425 -18.39 -8.68 -27.13
C GLN A 425 -19.43 -8.27 -26.08
N VAL A 426 -19.49 -8.94 -24.93
CA VAL A 426 -20.50 -8.64 -23.88
C VAL A 426 -19.85 -7.90 -22.72
N GLY A 427 -20.49 -6.82 -22.26
CA GLY A 427 -19.89 -5.91 -21.28
C GLY A 427 -19.49 -6.56 -19.95
N TRP A 428 -20.24 -7.56 -19.46
CA TRP A 428 -19.90 -8.25 -18.21
C TRP A 428 -18.61 -9.08 -18.30
N ALA A 429 -18.22 -9.52 -19.50
CA ALA A 429 -17.01 -10.30 -19.73
C ALA A 429 -15.76 -9.41 -19.97
N GLN A 430 -15.96 -8.09 -20.02
CA GLN A 430 -14.92 -7.12 -20.33
C GLN A 430 -14.51 -6.27 -19.10
N GLU A 431 -14.86 -6.70 -17.87
CA GLU A 431 -14.43 -5.99 -16.64
C GLU A 431 -12.90 -6.04 -16.42
N GLY A 432 -12.21 -6.98 -17.07
CA GLY A 432 -10.73 -7.03 -17.16
C GLY A 432 -10.01 -7.38 -15.85
N GLY A 433 -8.70 -7.60 -15.95
CA GLY A 433 -7.85 -7.94 -14.81
C GLY A 433 -8.13 -9.31 -14.16
N ASP A 434 -7.66 -9.47 -12.92
CA ASP A 434 -7.92 -10.65 -12.08
C ASP A 434 -9.40 -10.70 -11.68
N PRO A 435 -10.09 -11.84 -11.51
CA PRO A 435 -11.52 -11.85 -11.13
C PRO A 435 -11.84 -11.36 -9.71
N CYS A 436 -10.85 -11.35 -8.80
CA CYS A 436 -11.05 -11.04 -7.38
C CYS A 436 -10.31 -9.77 -6.93
N LEU A 437 -9.19 -9.43 -7.55
CA LEU A 437 -8.29 -8.36 -7.12
C LEU A 437 -8.23 -7.21 -8.16
N PRO A 438 -7.97 -5.97 -7.72
CA PRO A 438 -8.03 -5.49 -6.32
C PRO A 438 -9.45 -5.46 -5.74
N ALA A 439 -10.48 -5.50 -6.59
CA ALA A 439 -11.88 -5.70 -6.23
C ALA A 439 -12.47 -6.82 -7.11
N SER A 440 -13.49 -7.54 -6.65
CA SER A 440 -14.08 -8.62 -7.45
C SER A 440 -14.86 -8.09 -8.65
N TRP A 441 -14.99 -8.91 -9.70
CA TRP A 441 -15.92 -8.61 -10.79
C TRP A 441 -17.36 -8.52 -10.26
N SER A 442 -18.20 -7.72 -10.91
CA SER A 442 -19.55 -7.39 -10.43
C SER A 442 -20.49 -8.60 -10.29
N TRP A 443 -20.18 -9.70 -10.96
CA TRP A 443 -20.92 -10.95 -10.99
C TRP A 443 -20.20 -12.11 -10.29
N VAL A 444 -19.10 -11.83 -9.59
CA VAL A 444 -18.26 -12.80 -8.88
C VAL A 444 -18.11 -12.39 -7.42
N GLN A 445 -18.13 -13.37 -6.52
CA GLN A 445 -17.68 -13.19 -5.14
C GLN A 445 -16.50 -14.11 -4.84
N CYS A 446 -15.55 -13.58 -4.08
CA CYS A 446 -14.30 -14.24 -3.77
C CYS A 446 -14.07 -14.35 -2.26
N SER A 447 -13.31 -15.37 -1.85
CA SER A 447 -12.91 -15.55 -0.45
C SER A 447 -12.02 -14.39 0.03
N SER A 448 -12.02 -14.14 1.34
CA SER A 448 -11.23 -13.07 1.98
C SER A 448 -9.78 -13.48 2.30
N GLU A 449 -9.28 -14.56 1.71
CA GLU A 449 -7.93 -15.07 1.93
C GLU A 449 -6.89 -14.29 1.09
N ALA A 450 -5.61 -14.38 1.48
CA ALA A 450 -4.51 -13.68 0.78
C ALA A 450 -4.35 -14.07 -0.70
N SER A 451 -4.73 -15.30 -1.08
CA SER A 451 -4.85 -15.72 -2.48
C SER A 451 -6.30 -16.15 -2.73
N PRO A 452 -7.17 -15.20 -3.10
CA PRO A 452 -8.61 -15.41 -3.11
C PRO A 452 -9.02 -16.45 -4.15
N ARG A 453 -10.14 -17.14 -3.86
CA ARG A 453 -10.80 -18.09 -4.75
C ARG A 453 -12.22 -17.63 -5.04
N VAL A 454 -12.70 -17.93 -6.23
CA VAL A 454 -14.08 -17.66 -6.64
C VAL A 454 -14.98 -18.67 -5.94
N PHE A 455 -15.93 -18.19 -5.13
CA PHE A 455 -16.91 -19.05 -4.45
C PHE A 455 -18.35 -18.81 -4.91
N SER A 456 -18.68 -17.65 -5.50
CA SER A 456 -20.01 -17.41 -6.08
C SER A 456 -19.91 -16.79 -7.46
N ILE A 457 -20.70 -17.31 -8.40
CA ILE A 457 -20.87 -16.78 -9.76
C ILE A 457 -22.36 -16.54 -10.00
N THR A 458 -22.72 -15.29 -10.31
CA THR A 458 -24.11 -14.86 -10.57
C THR A 458 -24.24 -14.17 -11.92
N LEU A 459 -24.67 -14.94 -12.93
CA LEU A 459 -24.88 -14.45 -14.31
C LEU A 459 -26.35 -14.59 -14.75
N SER A 460 -27.28 -14.56 -13.80
CA SER A 460 -28.72 -14.69 -14.06
C SER A 460 -29.25 -13.57 -14.97
N GLY A 461 -30.11 -13.90 -15.93
CA GLY A 461 -30.81 -12.90 -16.75
C GLY A 461 -29.91 -12.08 -17.70
N LYS A 462 -28.78 -12.62 -18.16
CA LYS A 462 -27.80 -11.92 -19.01
C LYS A 462 -27.90 -12.24 -20.51
N ASN A 463 -28.98 -12.90 -20.94
CA ASN A 463 -29.20 -13.35 -22.32
C ASN A 463 -28.02 -14.17 -22.89
N ILE A 464 -27.34 -14.95 -22.06
CA ILE A 464 -26.17 -15.72 -22.49
C ILE A 464 -26.61 -16.94 -23.30
N THR A 465 -25.95 -17.16 -24.44
CA THR A 465 -26.20 -18.30 -25.35
C THR A 465 -25.01 -19.26 -25.39
N GLY A 466 -25.21 -20.47 -25.92
CA GLY A 466 -24.17 -21.49 -26.04
C GLY A 466 -24.22 -22.51 -24.90
N SER A 467 -23.19 -23.33 -24.75
CA SER A 467 -23.11 -24.32 -23.67
C SER A 467 -22.53 -23.73 -22.38
N ILE A 468 -22.93 -24.26 -21.23
CA ILE A 468 -22.28 -23.94 -19.95
C ILE A 468 -20.78 -24.28 -20.08
N PRO A 469 -19.85 -23.32 -19.84
CA PRO A 469 -18.42 -23.57 -19.98
C PRO A 469 -17.93 -24.66 -19.03
N VAL A 470 -17.24 -25.67 -19.57
CA VAL A 470 -16.66 -26.76 -18.78
C VAL A 470 -15.55 -26.26 -17.84
N GLU A 471 -14.96 -25.10 -18.11
CA GLU A 471 -14.00 -24.44 -17.23
C GLU A 471 -14.55 -24.20 -15.82
N LEU A 472 -15.87 -23.97 -15.69
CA LEU A 472 -16.53 -23.76 -14.40
C LEU A 472 -16.43 -24.99 -13.48
N THR A 473 -16.30 -26.20 -14.04
CA THR A 473 -16.16 -27.43 -13.24
C THR A 473 -14.80 -27.55 -12.56
N LYS A 474 -13.84 -26.69 -12.93
CA LYS A 474 -12.49 -26.65 -12.33
C LYS A 474 -12.40 -25.72 -11.12
N LEU A 475 -13.46 -24.97 -10.81
CA LEU A 475 -13.52 -24.05 -9.68
C LEU A 475 -13.83 -24.82 -8.39
N SER A 476 -12.80 -25.39 -7.75
CA SER A 476 -12.96 -26.21 -6.54
C SER A 476 -13.47 -25.43 -5.32
N GLY A 477 -13.31 -24.10 -5.31
CA GLY A 477 -13.83 -23.20 -4.29
C GLY A 477 -15.31 -22.83 -4.44
N LEU A 478 -15.95 -23.22 -5.56
CA LEU A 478 -17.31 -22.77 -5.89
C LEU A 478 -18.36 -23.32 -4.91
N VAL A 479 -19.15 -22.42 -4.34
CA VAL A 479 -20.27 -22.67 -3.40
C VAL A 479 -21.61 -22.38 -4.05
N GLU A 480 -21.68 -21.34 -4.87
CA GLU A 480 -22.92 -20.90 -5.53
C GLU A 480 -22.70 -20.67 -7.02
N LEU A 481 -23.59 -21.24 -7.83
CA LEU A 481 -23.64 -21.05 -9.27
C LEU A 481 -25.06 -20.70 -9.71
N ARG A 482 -25.25 -19.46 -10.14
CA ARG A 482 -26.53 -18.95 -10.67
C ARG A 482 -26.40 -18.54 -12.13
N LEU A 483 -27.00 -19.34 -13.01
CA LEU A 483 -27.02 -19.13 -14.47
C LEU A 483 -28.46 -19.10 -15.02
N ASP A 484 -29.45 -18.95 -14.14
CA ASP A 484 -30.87 -18.98 -14.45
C ASP A 484 -31.33 -17.82 -15.35
N GLY A 485 -32.42 -18.02 -16.09
CA GLY A 485 -33.00 -16.98 -16.95
C GLY A 485 -32.12 -16.58 -18.13
N ASN A 486 -31.36 -17.51 -18.70
CA ASN A 486 -30.51 -17.30 -19.87
C ASN A 486 -30.98 -18.17 -21.05
N SER A 487 -30.16 -18.29 -22.10
CA SER A 487 -30.38 -19.17 -23.26
C SER A 487 -29.27 -20.23 -23.38
N PHE A 488 -28.77 -20.72 -22.24
CA PHE A 488 -27.79 -21.81 -22.24
C PHE A 488 -28.41 -23.09 -22.83
N SER A 489 -27.64 -23.81 -23.63
CA SER A 489 -28.04 -25.00 -24.39
C SER A 489 -27.02 -26.13 -24.20
N GLY A 490 -27.31 -27.33 -24.70
CA GLY A 490 -26.43 -28.49 -24.50
C GLY A 490 -26.57 -29.11 -23.10
N GLN A 491 -25.63 -29.97 -22.72
CA GLN A 491 -25.68 -30.75 -21.48
C GLN A 491 -25.17 -29.97 -20.26
N ILE A 492 -25.67 -30.32 -19.08
CA ILE A 492 -25.12 -29.83 -17.80
C ILE A 492 -23.75 -30.50 -17.59
N PRO A 493 -22.65 -29.73 -17.45
CA PRO A 493 -21.32 -30.28 -17.18
C PRO A 493 -21.26 -31.06 -15.86
N ASP A 494 -20.28 -31.96 -15.74
CA ASP A 494 -20.04 -32.67 -14.49
C ASP A 494 -19.31 -31.78 -13.48
N PHE A 495 -20.01 -31.42 -12.40
CA PHE A 495 -19.48 -30.60 -11.30
C PHE A 495 -18.94 -31.44 -10.13
N SER A 496 -18.68 -32.74 -10.32
CA SER A 496 -18.19 -33.66 -9.28
C SER A 496 -16.96 -33.17 -8.50
N GLU A 497 -16.08 -32.38 -9.14
CA GLU A 497 -14.88 -31.78 -8.52
C GLU A 497 -15.18 -30.53 -7.66
N CYS A 498 -16.32 -29.87 -7.87
CA CYS A 498 -16.76 -28.69 -7.13
C CYS A 498 -17.45 -29.08 -5.81
N ARG A 499 -16.71 -29.76 -4.92
CA ARG A 499 -17.26 -30.36 -3.67
C ARG A 499 -17.89 -29.37 -2.69
N ASN A 500 -17.60 -28.07 -2.83
CA ASN A 500 -18.14 -27.02 -1.98
C ASN A 500 -19.50 -26.48 -2.46
N LEU A 501 -19.98 -26.89 -3.63
CA LEU A 501 -21.25 -26.41 -4.18
C LEU A 501 -22.43 -26.73 -3.26
N GLN A 502 -23.18 -25.68 -2.94
CA GLN A 502 -24.40 -25.70 -2.13
C GLN A 502 -25.62 -25.30 -2.95
N TYR A 503 -25.46 -24.36 -3.88
CA TYR A 503 -26.56 -23.78 -4.64
C TYR A 503 -26.26 -23.83 -6.14
N ILE A 504 -27.12 -24.52 -6.90
CA ILE A 504 -27.02 -24.62 -8.36
C ILE A 504 -28.37 -24.22 -8.97
N HIS A 505 -28.44 -23.03 -9.55
CA HIS A 505 -29.65 -22.47 -10.17
C HIS A 505 -29.42 -22.35 -11.68
N LEU A 506 -30.11 -23.21 -12.45
CA LEU A 506 -30.00 -23.37 -13.90
C LEU A 506 -31.37 -23.28 -14.61
N GLU A 507 -32.42 -22.91 -13.90
CA GLU A 507 -33.78 -22.84 -14.42
C GLU A 507 -33.95 -21.80 -15.53
N ASN A 508 -35.03 -21.95 -16.31
CA ASN A 508 -35.38 -21.03 -17.40
C ASN A 508 -34.23 -20.88 -18.42
N ASN A 509 -33.75 -22.00 -18.93
CA ASN A 509 -32.71 -22.10 -19.97
C ASN A 509 -33.17 -23.06 -21.09
N GLN A 510 -32.27 -23.41 -22.01
CA GLN A 510 -32.51 -24.37 -23.10
C GLN A 510 -31.66 -25.65 -22.96
N LEU A 511 -31.31 -26.04 -21.73
CA LEU A 511 -30.43 -27.18 -21.45
C LEU A 511 -31.09 -28.50 -21.85
N THR A 512 -30.31 -29.42 -22.40
CA THR A 512 -30.74 -30.71 -22.97
C THR A 512 -29.95 -31.87 -22.37
N GLY A 513 -30.43 -33.10 -22.57
CA GLY A 513 -29.75 -34.31 -22.08
C GLY A 513 -30.18 -34.71 -20.68
N GLU A 514 -29.44 -35.64 -20.08
CA GLU A 514 -29.75 -36.21 -18.77
C GLU A 514 -29.25 -35.33 -17.62
N LEU A 515 -29.89 -35.45 -16.47
CA LEU A 515 -29.44 -34.79 -15.25
C LEU A 515 -28.30 -35.62 -14.62
N PRO A 516 -27.07 -35.09 -14.50
CA PRO A 516 -25.91 -35.89 -14.10
C PRO A 516 -26.10 -36.53 -12.72
N SER A 517 -25.83 -37.83 -12.60
CA SER A 517 -25.94 -38.54 -11.31
C SER A 517 -24.96 -38.02 -10.26
N SER A 518 -23.80 -37.51 -10.70
CA SER A 518 -22.76 -36.93 -9.86
C SER A 518 -23.22 -35.71 -9.05
N LEU A 519 -24.25 -34.98 -9.50
CA LEU A 519 -24.85 -33.90 -8.71
C LEU A 519 -25.44 -34.43 -7.38
N GLY A 520 -25.93 -35.67 -7.36
CA GLY A 520 -26.39 -36.33 -6.15
C GLY A 520 -25.28 -36.74 -5.19
N ASP A 521 -24.03 -36.80 -5.67
CA ASP A 521 -22.87 -37.18 -4.87
C ASP A 521 -22.20 -35.98 -4.18
N LEU A 522 -22.47 -34.74 -4.63
CA LEU A 522 -21.95 -33.50 -4.04
C LEU A 522 -22.29 -33.35 -2.56
N PRO A 523 -21.30 -33.34 -1.64
CA PRO A 523 -21.53 -33.53 -0.21
C PRO A 523 -22.29 -32.37 0.45
N ASN A 524 -22.18 -31.16 -0.11
CA ASN A 524 -22.72 -29.94 0.47
C ASN A 524 -23.95 -29.39 -0.28
N LEU A 525 -24.43 -30.07 -1.33
CA LEU A 525 -25.52 -29.56 -2.17
C LEU A 525 -26.81 -29.42 -1.34
N LYS A 526 -27.41 -28.22 -1.37
CA LYS A 526 -28.65 -27.87 -0.66
C LYS A 526 -29.78 -27.56 -1.62
N GLU A 527 -29.49 -26.86 -2.72
CA GLU A 527 -30.50 -26.43 -3.69
C GLU A 527 -30.06 -26.77 -5.11
N LEU A 528 -30.97 -27.38 -5.87
CA LEU A 528 -30.79 -27.66 -7.29
C LEU A 528 -32.07 -27.29 -8.04
N TYR A 529 -32.01 -26.18 -8.79
CA TYR A 529 -33.11 -25.69 -9.62
C TYR A 529 -32.75 -25.86 -11.09
N VAL A 530 -33.58 -26.61 -11.80
CA VAL A 530 -33.40 -26.93 -13.23
C VAL A 530 -34.72 -26.86 -13.99
N GLN A 531 -35.77 -26.28 -13.39
CA GLN A 531 -37.09 -26.17 -13.99
C GLN A 531 -37.07 -25.36 -15.30
N ASN A 532 -38.05 -25.62 -16.17
CA ASN A 532 -38.21 -24.93 -17.46
C ASN A 532 -36.94 -25.03 -18.34
N ASN A 533 -36.50 -26.26 -18.59
CA ASN A 533 -35.44 -26.60 -19.54
C ASN A 533 -35.95 -27.69 -20.52
N LYS A 534 -35.06 -28.27 -21.33
CA LYS A 534 -35.34 -29.38 -22.27
C LYS A 534 -34.66 -30.69 -21.82
N LEU A 535 -34.52 -30.90 -20.50
CA LEU A 535 -33.87 -32.08 -19.94
C LEU A 535 -34.74 -33.34 -20.15
N SER A 536 -34.07 -34.49 -20.27
CA SER A 536 -34.70 -35.78 -20.55
C SER A 536 -34.08 -36.91 -19.74
N GLY A 537 -34.77 -38.04 -19.61
CA GLY A 537 -34.25 -39.23 -18.92
C GLY A 537 -34.76 -39.38 -17.49
N GLN A 538 -34.13 -40.27 -16.73
CA GLN A 538 -34.54 -40.58 -15.36
C GLN A 538 -33.90 -39.63 -14.34
N VAL A 539 -34.68 -39.12 -13.38
CA VAL A 539 -34.12 -38.33 -12.27
C VAL A 539 -33.28 -39.23 -11.34
N PRO A 540 -31.97 -38.95 -11.13
CA PRO A 540 -31.09 -39.79 -10.32
C PRO A 540 -31.59 -39.98 -8.88
N LYS A 541 -31.64 -41.24 -8.42
CA LYS A 541 -32.10 -41.59 -7.06
C LYS A 541 -31.31 -40.92 -5.94
N ALA A 542 -30.03 -40.62 -6.17
CA ALA A 542 -29.15 -39.96 -5.20
C ALA A 542 -29.68 -38.58 -4.76
N LEU A 543 -30.38 -37.87 -5.64
CA LEU A 543 -30.93 -36.53 -5.37
C LEU A 543 -32.13 -36.55 -4.41
N PHE A 544 -32.85 -37.67 -4.33
CA PHE A 544 -33.99 -37.82 -3.42
C PHE A 544 -33.58 -38.32 -2.03
N LYS A 545 -32.36 -38.86 -1.87
CA LYS A 545 -31.88 -39.43 -0.60
C LYS A 545 -31.31 -38.37 0.37
N ARG A 546 -30.96 -37.19 -0.13
CA ARG A 546 -30.42 -36.08 0.65
C ARG A 546 -31.50 -35.01 0.83
N SER A 547 -31.38 -34.18 1.87
CA SER A 547 -32.26 -33.03 2.10
C SER A 547 -32.01 -31.89 1.10
N ILE A 548 -31.93 -32.22 -0.20
CA ILE A 548 -31.75 -31.28 -1.30
C ILE A 548 -33.13 -30.75 -1.70
N ILE A 549 -33.26 -29.43 -1.76
CA ILE A 549 -34.42 -28.77 -2.35
C ILE A 549 -34.26 -28.83 -3.87
N LEU A 550 -34.99 -29.76 -4.49
CA LEU A 550 -34.91 -30.04 -5.92
C LEU A 550 -36.18 -29.57 -6.64
N ASN A 551 -36.01 -28.76 -7.70
CA ASN A 551 -37.11 -28.41 -8.62
C ASN A 551 -36.70 -28.70 -10.08
N PHE A 552 -37.41 -29.63 -10.72
CA PHE A 552 -37.21 -30.02 -12.12
C PHE A 552 -38.47 -29.88 -12.98
N SER A 553 -39.48 -29.16 -12.50
CA SER A 553 -40.75 -28.96 -13.21
C SER A 553 -40.57 -28.32 -14.60
N GLY A 554 -41.52 -28.51 -15.51
CA GLY A 554 -41.43 -27.94 -16.86
C GLY A 554 -40.43 -28.62 -17.82
N ASN A 555 -39.76 -29.70 -17.40
CA ASN A 555 -38.96 -30.56 -18.28
C ASN A 555 -39.78 -31.78 -18.72
N SER A 556 -40.37 -31.76 -19.92
CA SER A 556 -41.29 -32.81 -20.39
C SER A 556 -40.64 -34.19 -20.59
N GLY A 557 -39.30 -34.25 -20.69
CA GLY A 557 -38.56 -35.50 -20.88
C GLY A 557 -38.11 -36.19 -19.58
N LEU A 558 -38.22 -35.54 -18.42
CA LEU A 558 -37.79 -36.10 -17.13
C LEU A 558 -38.89 -36.94 -16.46
N HIS A 559 -38.53 -38.10 -15.91
CA HIS A 559 -39.46 -38.99 -15.21
C HIS A 559 -38.86 -39.60 -13.93
N ILE A 560 -39.70 -39.83 -12.91
CA ILE A 560 -39.34 -40.48 -11.65
C ILE A 560 -39.76 -41.95 -11.69
N VAL A 561 -38.84 -42.87 -11.36
CA VAL A 561 -39.19 -44.29 -11.18
C VAL A 561 -39.64 -44.50 -9.74
N SER A 562 -40.96 -44.56 -9.50
CA SER A 562 -41.52 -44.91 -8.20
C SER A 562 -41.40 -46.43 -7.96
N ASN A 563 -40.54 -46.86 -7.04
CA ASN A 563 -40.66 -48.19 -6.46
C ASN A 563 -41.83 -48.17 -5.46
N GLY A 564 -42.98 -48.72 -5.86
CA GLY A 564 -44.15 -48.80 -5.00
C GLY A 564 -43.87 -49.61 -3.74
N ILE A 565 -43.90 -48.97 -2.58
CA ILE A 565 -44.01 -49.67 -1.28
C ILE A 565 -45.50 -49.65 -0.90
N SER A 566 -46.06 -50.85 -0.74
CA SER A 566 -47.47 -51.12 -0.46
C SER A 566 -48.00 -50.34 0.75
N HIS A 567 -49.14 -49.66 0.57
CA HIS A 567 -49.91 -48.91 1.57
C HIS A 567 -50.43 -49.75 2.76
N THR A 568 -50.05 -51.03 2.87
CA THR A 568 -50.48 -51.95 3.93
C THR A 568 -49.79 -51.73 5.28
N ILE A 569 -48.62 -51.09 5.33
CA ILE A 569 -47.87 -50.90 6.60
C ILE A 569 -48.38 -49.70 7.41
N ILE A 570 -48.82 -48.63 6.74
CA ILE A 570 -49.27 -47.38 7.41
C ILE A 570 -50.59 -47.59 8.15
N VAL A 571 -51.50 -48.43 7.62
CA VAL A 571 -52.79 -48.71 8.25
C VAL A 571 -52.63 -49.49 9.57
N ILE A 572 -51.61 -50.34 9.69
CA ILE A 572 -51.38 -51.15 10.90
C ILE A 572 -50.85 -50.29 12.06
N CYS A 573 -50.03 -49.29 11.78
CA CYS A 573 -49.46 -48.41 12.81
C CYS A 573 -50.48 -47.43 13.41
N VAL A 574 -51.46 -46.97 12.62
CA VAL A 574 -52.48 -46.00 13.07
C VAL A 574 -53.49 -46.65 14.03
N VAL A 575 -53.81 -47.93 13.83
CA VAL A 575 -54.76 -48.66 14.69
C VAL A 575 -54.15 -48.95 16.07
N ILE A 576 -52.86 -49.26 16.14
CA ILE A 576 -52.17 -49.56 17.41
C ILE A 576 -51.98 -48.28 18.25
N GLY A 577 -51.69 -47.13 17.61
CA GLY A 577 -51.54 -45.85 18.30
C GLY A 577 -52.84 -45.33 18.93
N ALA A 578 -53.99 -45.54 18.28
CA ALA A 578 -55.29 -45.09 18.78
C ALA A 578 -55.73 -45.84 20.05
N ILE A 579 -55.39 -47.12 20.18
CA ILE A 579 -55.75 -47.95 21.34
C ILE A 579 -54.95 -47.54 22.59
N VAL A 580 -53.69 -47.15 22.43
CA VAL A 580 -52.82 -46.71 23.54
C VAL A 580 -53.24 -45.33 24.06
N LEU A 581 -53.64 -44.41 23.17
CA LEU A 581 -54.11 -43.07 23.55
C LEU A 581 -55.46 -43.09 24.30
N LEU A 582 -56.35 -44.04 23.99
CA LEU A 582 -57.61 -44.20 24.72
C LEU A 582 -57.37 -44.69 26.17
N GLY A 583 -56.37 -45.54 26.39
CA GLY A 583 -56.02 -46.04 27.74
C GLY A 583 -55.48 -44.95 28.67
N ILE A 584 -54.68 -44.01 28.13
CA ILE A 584 -54.11 -42.89 28.88
C ILE A 584 -55.18 -41.85 29.23
N ALA A 585 -56.12 -41.59 28.32
CA ALA A 585 -57.21 -40.64 28.55
C ALA A 585 -58.15 -41.07 29.69
N ILE A 586 -58.43 -42.37 29.82
CA ILE A 586 -59.28 -42.93 30.90
C ILE A 586 -58.54 -42.90 32.25
N GLY A 587 -57.22 -43.07 32.24
CA GLY A 587 -56.36 -42.94 33.44
C GLY A 587 -56.26 -41.49 33.96
N CYS A 588 -56.17 -40.51 33.05
CA CYS A 588 -56.14 -39.09 33.43
C CYS A 588 -57.47 -38.58 34.00
N TYR A 589 -58.61 -39.11 33.54
CA TYR A 589 -59.95 -38.72 34.00
C TYR A 589 -60.20 -39.01 35.49
N PHE A 590 -59.60 -40.07 36.03
CA PHE A 590 -59.74 -40.41 37.46
C PHE A 590 -58.88 -39.54 38.39
N ILE A 591 -57.83 -38.88 37.88
CA ILE A 591 -56.90 -38.08 38.68
C ILE A 591 -57.37 -36.61 38.81
N THR A 592 -58.18 -36.11 37.88
CA THR A 592 -58.57 -34.68 37.83
C THR A 592 -59.85 -34.32 38.60
N CYS A 593 -60.61 -35.28 39.15
CA CYS A 593 -61.82 -34.99 39.93
C CYS A 593 -61.58 -34.56 41.39
N ARG A 594 -60.34 -34.24 41.80
CA ARG A 594 -60.06 -33.57 43.07
C ARG A 594 -59.02 -32.46 42.95
N ARG A 595 -59.44 -31.29 42.47
CA ARG A 595 -59.46 -30.03 43.27
C ARG A 595 -59.80 -28.81 42.39
N LYS A 596 -60.60 -27.95 43.03
CA LYS A 596 -61.30 -26.76 42.54
C LYS A 596 -60.43 -25.50 42.50
N LYS A 597 -60.86 -24.57 41.62
CA LYS A 597 -60.88 -23.08 41.72
C LYS A 597 -59.51 -22.39 41.61
N LYS A 598 -59.32 -21.27 40.90
CA LYS A 598 -60.16 -20.07 40.59
C LYS A 598 -59.50 -19.32 39.41
N SER A 599 -60.23 -18.77 38.43
CA SER A 599 -60.64 -17.34 38.28
C SER A 599 -59.91 -16.56 37.18
N HIS A 600 -60.61 -16.47 36.04
CA HIS A 600 -60.75 -15.40 35.02
C HIS A 600 -60.15 -14.00 35.28
N GLU A 601 -59.49 -13.40 34.26
CA GLU A 601 -59.80 -12.09 33.65
C GLU A 601 -59.00 -11.84 32.34
N ASP A 602 -59.62 -11.10 31.42
CA ASP A 602 -59.24 -10.83 30.00
C ASP A 602 -58.58 -9.42 29.83
N PRO A 603 -58.16 -8.98 28.61
CA PRO A 603 -56.88 -8.30 28.38
C PRO A 603 -56.89 -6.75 28.44
N VAL A 604 -55.74 -6.16 28.78
CA VAL A 604 -55.46 -4.72 28.68
C VAL A 604 -54.27 -4.45 27.74
N VAL A 605 -54.53 -3.54 26.82
CA VAL A 605 -53.68 -2.81 25.86
C VAL A 605 -52.23 -2.62 26.31
N ILE A 606 -51.27 -3.13 25.52
CA ILE A 606 -49.84 -2.81 25.66
C ILE A 606 -49.54 -1.57 24.80
N ALA A 607 -49.43 -0.43 25.47
CA ALA A 607 -48.54 0.63 25.01
C ALA A 607 -47.09 0.19 25.30
N ALA A 608 -46.19 0.44 24.34
CA ALA A 608 -44.78 0.04 24.42
C ALA A 608 -44.09 0.61 25.67
N PRO A 609 -43.37 -0.21 26.46
CA PRO A 609 -42.55 0.32 27.53
C PRO A 609 -41.18 0.76 27.00
N ALA A 610 -40.75 1.94 27.45
CA ALA A 610 -39.37 2.40 27.40
C ALA A 610 -38.45 1.31 27.99
N LYS A 611 -37.74 0.58 27.13
CA LYS A 611 -36.76 -0.44 27.55
C LYS A 611 -35.52 0.25 28.12
N LYS A 612 -35.44 0.21 29.46
CA LYS A 612 -34.27 -0.16 30.28
C LYS A 612 -32.89 -0.01 29.60
N LEU A 613 -32.20 1.09 29.90
CA LEU A 613 -30.75 1.26 29.73
C LEU A 613 -29.93 0.37 30.70
N GLY A 614 -30.56 -0.17 31.76
CA GLY A 614 -29.91 -1.06 32.72
C GLY A 614 -29.69 -2.51 32.25
N SER A 615 -30.09 -2.88 31.03
CA SER A 615 -29.99 -4.26 30.51
C SER A 615 -28.70 -4.56 29.74
N TYR A 616 -27.87 -3.55 29.43
CA TYR A 616 -26.59 -3.74 28.74
C TYR A 616 -25.42 -3.98 29.71
N PHE A 617 -25.65 -3.89 31.02
CA PHE A 617 -24.60 -3.87 32.05
C PHE A 617 -24.19 -5.24 32.59
N SER A 618 -24.72 -6.36 32.07
CA SER A 618 -24.58 -7.65 32.75
C SER A 618 -23.59 -8.66 32.16
N GLU A 619 -22.90 -8.39 31.05
CA GLU A 619 -22.08 -9.46 30.42
C GLU A 619 -20.62 -9.13 30.11
N VAL A 620 -20.16 -7.87 30.22
CA VAL A 620 -18.88 -7.49 29.57
C VAL A 620 -17.88 -6.70 30.45
N ALA A 621 -18.27 -6.20 31.62
CA ALA A 621 -17.44 -5.25 32.41
C ALA A 621 -17.07 -5.70 33.85
N THR A 622 -17.35 -6.94 34.26
CA THR A 622 -17.35 -7.32 35.69
C THR A 622 -16.14 -8.08 36.20
N GLU A 623 -15.13 -8.42 35.40
CA GLU A 623 -14.03 -9.29 35.88
C GLU A 623 -12.69 -8.60 36.25
N SER A 624 -12.45 -7.33 35.90
CA SER A 624 -11.11 -6.71 36.12
C SER A 624 -11.05 -5.35 36.84
N ALA A 625 -12.11 -4.54 36.88
CA ALA A 625 -12.08 -3.20 37.48
C ALA A 625 -12.71 -3.15 38.88
N HIS A 626 -12.01 -2.54 39.85
CA HIS A 626 -12.53 -2.40 41.23
C HIS A 626 -13.69 -1.40 41.29
N ARG A 627 -14.78 -1.77 41.97
CA ARG A 627 -15.94 -0.89 42.16
C ARG A 627 -15.89 -0.29 43.56
N PHE A 628 -15.61 1.01 43.65
CA PHE A 628 -15.58 1.76 44.89
C PHE A 628 -17.00 2.17 45.31
N SER A 629 -17.29 2.12 46.60
CA SER A 629 -18.49 2.75 47.17
C SER A 629 -18.32 4.27 47.22
N LEU A 630 -19.42 5.02 47.16
CA LEU A 630 -19.36 6.49 47.25
C LEU A 630 -18.79 6.95 48.59
N SER A 631 -19.10 6.23 49.69
CA SER A 631 -18.54 6.50 51.01
C SER A 631 -17.02 6.39 51.03
N GLU A 632 -16.44 5.35 50.42
CA GLU A 632 -14.97 5.19 50.36
C GLU A 632 -14.30 6.33 49.59
N ILE A 633 -14.94 6.83 48.53
CA ILE A 633 -14.42 7.97 47.76
C ILE A 633 -14.58 9.28 48.53
N GLU A 634 -15.70 9.48 49.22
CA GLU A 634 -15.92 10.66 50.05
C GLU A 634 -14.94 10.70 51.23
N ASP A 635 -14.66 9.56 51.87
CA ASP A 635 -13.66 9.45 52.92
C ASP A 635 -12.24 9.68 52.37
N ALA A 636 -11.91 9.10 51.21
CA ALA A 636 -10.60 9.26 50.59
C ALA A 636 -10.31 10.68 50.11
N THR A 637 -11.34 11.46 49.75
CA THR A 637 -11.20 12.82 49.17
C THR A 637 -11.52 13.94 50.15
N ASP A 638 -11.76 13.61 51.43
CA ASP A 638 -12.30 14.52 52.44
C ASP A 638 -13.51 15.32 51.92
N LYS A 639 -14.52 14.58 51.44
CA LYS A 639 -15.74 15.11 50.82
C LYS A 639 -15.45 16.03 49.63
N PHE A 640 -14.52 15.63 48.77
CA PHE A 640 -14.12 16.35 47.56
C PHE A 640 -13.55 17.77 47.85
N GLU A 641 -12.79 17.94 48.93
CA GLU A 641 -12.23 19.25 49.32
C GLU A 641 -11.13 19.72 48.34
N ARG A 642 -10.16 18.85 48.04
CA ARG A 642 -8.97 19.23 47.27
C ARG A 642 -9.17 19.02 45.76
N ARG A 643 -9.64 20.06 45.08
CA ARG A 643 -9.70 20.11 43.61
C ARG A 643 -8.32 20.30 43.01
N ILE A 644 -7.93 19.42 42.09
CA ILE A 644 -6.64 19.47 41.38
C ILE A 644 -6.79 19.89 39.92
N GLY A 645 -8.00 19.82 39.35
CA GLY A 645 -8.23 20.24 37.98
C GLY A 645 -9.70 20.36 37.63
N SER A 646 -9.99 20.98 36.49
CA SER A 646 -11.33 21.03 35.89
C SER A 646 -11.25 21.22 34.38
N GLY A 647 -12.05 20.48 33.64
CA GLY A 647 -12.14 20.60 32.18
C GLY A 647 -13.55 20.26 31.66
N GLY A 648 -13.67 20.10 30.34
CA GLY A 648 -14.94 19.76 29.67
C GLY A 648 -15.53 18.39 30.07
N PHE A 649 -14.77 17.58 30.79
CA PHE A 649 -15.07 16.19 31.15
C PHE A 649 -15.32 16.00 32.65
N GLY A 650 -15.45 17.08 33.43
CA GLY A 650 -15.73 17.03 34.86
C GLY A 650 -14.67 17.69 35.75
N ILE A 651 -14.83 17.51 37.05
CA ILE A 651 -13.96 18.06 38.10
C ILE A 651 -13.07 16.95 38.65
N VAL A 652 -11.78 17.23 38.81
CA VAL A 652 -10.80 16.25 39.27
C VAL A 652 -10.35 16.62 40.69
N TYR A 653 -10.38 15.63 41.58
CA TYR A 653 -10.03 15.75 42.99
C TYR A 653 -8.86 14.82 43.34
N TYR A 654 -8.05 15.26 44.30
CA TYR A 654 -7.06 14.42 44.95
C TYR A 654 -7.73 13.61 46.07
N GLY A 655 -7.32 12.35 46.22
CA GLY A 655 -7.71 11.54 47.38
C GLY A 655 -6.60 10.60 47.83
N LYS A 656 -6.77 10.04 49.02
CA LYS A 656 -5.88 9.02 49.58
C LYS A 656 -6.72 7.89 50.17
N LEU A 657 -6.56 6.68 49.62
CA LEU A 657 -7.26 5.49 50.09
C LEU A 657 -6.78 5.08 51.50
N ALA A 658 -7.57 4.27 52.19
CA ALA A 658 -7.27 3.78 53.54
C ALA A 658 -5.95 2.98 53.63
N ASP A 659 -5.51 2.36 52.54
CA ASP A 659 -4.23 1.66 52.44
C ASP A 659 -3.04 2.60 52.15
N GLY A 660 -3.28 3.90 52.08
CA GLY A 660 -2.27 4.93 51.86
C GLY A 660 -1.98 5.24 50.39
N ARG A 661 -2.61 4.56 49.42
CA ARG A 661 -2.46 4.88 48.00
C ARG A 661 -3.07 6.23 47.65
N GLU A 662 -2.28 7.08 47.00
CA GLU A 662 -2.75 8.36 46.46
C GLU A 662 -3.48 8.14 45.13
N ILE A 663 -4.66 8.74 45.00
CA ILE A 663 -5.56 8.54 43.87
C ILE A 663 -6.04 9.88 43.29
N THR A 664 -6.41 9.82 42.02
CA THR A 664 -7.11 10.88 41.32
C THR A 664 -8.57 10.48 41.11
N VAL A 665 -9.49 11.33 41.52
CA VAL A 665 -10.95 11.09 41.44
C VAL A 665 -11.55 12.09 40.45
N LYS A 666 -11.98 11.60 39.27
CA LYS A 666 -12.65 12.40 38.23
C LYS A 666 -14.16 12.26 38.40
N LEU A 667 -14.82 13.34 38.83
CA LEU A 667 -16.27 13.44 38.97
C LEU A 667 -16.86 14.04 37.68
N LEU A 668 -17.64 13.25 36.96
CA LEU A 668 -18.31 13.67 35.73
C LEU A 668 -19.58 14.48 36.06
N THR A 669 -19.79 15.59 35.35
CA THR A 669 -20.98 16.44 35.50
C THR A 669 -22.19 15.78 34.84
N ASN A 670 -23.31 15.74 35.55
CA ASN A 670 -24.36 14.74 35.32
C ASN A 670 -25.45 15.14 34.31
N ASP A 671 -25.24 16.22 33.56
CA ASP A 671 -26.32 16.88 32.82
C ASP A 671 -26.26 16.68 31.29
N SER A 672 -25.37 15.81 30.78
CA SER A 672 -25.28 15.55 29.34
C SER A 672 -25.24 14.06 28.99
N TYR A 673 -25.99 13.69 27.94
CA TYR A 673 -25.91 12.36 27.30
C TYR A 673 -24.49 12.01 26.84
N GLN A 674 -23.65 13.02 26.60
CA GLN A 674 -22.25 12.87 26.19
C GLN A 674 -21.38 12.36 27.35
N GLY A 675 -21.50 12.95 28.55
CA GLY A 675 -20.71 12.56 29.73
C GLY A 675 -20.97 11.12 30.18
N ILE A 676 -22.21 10.62 30.06
CA ILE A 676 -22.54 9.21 30.34
C ILE A 676 -21.85 8.27 29.34
N ARG A 677 -21.79 8.65 28.05
CA ARG A 677 -21.12 7.82 27.03
C ARG A 677 -19.62 7.76 27.24
N GLU A 678 -19.00 8.87 27.61
CA GLU A 678 -17.56 8.95 27.91
C GLU A 678 -17.23 8.10 29.13
N PHE A 679 -18.02 8.18 30.20
CA PHE A 679 -17.90 7.32 31.37
C PHE A 679 -17.90 5.83 31.01
N LEU A 680 -18.90 5.40 30.23
CA LEU A 680 -19.03 4.01 29.79
C LEU A 680 -17.83 3.57 28.92
N ASN A 681 -17.37 4.46 28.05
CA ASN A 681 -16.25 4.20 27.16
C ASN A 681 -14.95 4.02 27.95
N GLU A 682 -14.66 4.93 28.89
CA GLU A 682 -13.49 4.85 29.77
C GLU A 682 -13.50 3.55 30.59
N VAL A 683 -14.61 3.22 31.27
CA VAL A 683 -14.70 1.97 32.07
C VAL A 683 -14.50 0.73 31.20
N THR A 684 -15.08 0.69 29.99
CA THR A 684 -15.01 -0.49 29.11
C THR A 684 -13.63 -0.67 28.48
N LEU A 685 -12.96 0.42 28.08
CA LEU A 685 -11.64 0.37 27.46
C LEU A 685 -10.54 0.19 28.52
N LEU A 686 -10.54 1.01 29.57
CA LEU A 686 -9.48 1.06 30.57
C LEU A 686 -9.43 -0.17 31.48
N SER A 687 -10.54 -0.89 31.63
CA SER A 687 -10.55 -2.19 32.33
C SER A 687 -9.72 -3.27 31.61
N ARG A 688 -9.35 -3.04 30.35
CA ARG A 688 -8.65 -4.02 29.49
C ARG A 688 -7.23 -3.62 29.12
N ILE A 689 -6.86 -2.35 29.27
CA ILE A 689 -5.55 -1.83 28.85
C ILE A 689 -4.68 -1.50 30.06
N HIS A 690 -3.45 -2.03 30.07
CA HIS A 690 -2.47 -1.77 31.12
C HIS A 690 -1.10 -1.60 30.49
N HIS A 691 -0.54 -0.40 30.59
CA HIS A 691 0.77 -0.09 30.02
C HIS A 691 1.48 0.99 30.84
N ARG A 692 2.81 0.91 30.92
CA ARG A 692 3.64 1.80 31.77
C ARG A 692 3.54 3.30 31.39
N HIS A 693 3.19 3.58 30.13
CA HIS A 693 3.06 4.94 29.57
C HIS A 693 1.60 5.35 29.35
N LEU A 694 0.64 4.61 29.93
CA LEU A 694 -0.77 5.00 30.01
C LEU A 694 -1.14 5.17 31.48
N VAL A 695 -2.02 6.11 31.79
CA VAL A 695 -2.49 6.32 33.17
C VAL A 695 -3.27 5.10 33.64
N THR A 696 -2.88 4.56 34.80
CA THR A 696 -3.48 3.36 35.37
C THR A 696 -4.87 3.67 35.91
N PHE A 697 -5.86 2.97 35.37
CA PHE A 697 -7.23 2.99 35.86
C PHE A 697 -7.36 2.02 37.05
N LEU A 698 -7.80 2.54 38.19
CA LEU A 698 -7.94 1.76 39.42
C LEU A 698 -9.36 1.24 39.63
N GLY A 699 -10.36 1.99 39.17
CA GLY A 699 -11.75 1.60 39.36
C GLY A 699 -12.75 2.73 39.11
N TYR A 700 -14.01 2.45 39.40
CA TYR A 700 -15.11 3.41 39.21
C TYR A 700 -16.13 3.34 40.34
N SER A 701 -16.95 4.39 40.44
CA SER A 701 -18.15 4.41 41.27
C SER A 701 -19.34 4.99 40.49
N GLN A 702 -20.50 4.38 40.68
CA GLN A 702 -21.78 4.84 40.14
C GLN A 702 -22.84 4.63 41.21
N GLN A 703 -23.10 5.68 42.00
CA GLN A 703 -24.06 5.73 43.10
C GLN A 703 -24.64 7.15 43.21
N ASP A 704 -25.92 7.26 43.61
CA ASP A 704 -26.63 8.54 43.81
C ASP A 704 -26.56 9.51 42.63
N GLY A 705 -26.57 8.97 41.41
CA GLY A 705 -26.41 9.74 40.18
C GLY A 705 -24.98 10.19 39.90
N LYS A 706 -24.03 10.13 40.84
CA LYS A 706 -22.64 10.53 40.58
C LYS A 706 -21.91 9.45 39.77
N ASN A 707 -21.32 9.84 38.63
CA ASN A 707 -20.42 9.00 37.84
C ASN A 707 -18.97 9.39 38.13
N ILE A 708 -18.20 8.46 38.70
CA ILE A 708 -16.86 8.72 39.22
C ILE A 708 -15.85 7.72 38.64
N LEU A 709 -14.72 8.23 38.17
CA LEU A 709 -13.57 7.42 37.70
C LEU A 709 -12.38 7.64 38.63
N VAL A 710 -11.66 6.56 38.95
CA VAL A 710 -10.54 6.56 39.89
C VAL A 710 -9.26 6.08 39.20
N TYR A 711 -8.20 6.88 39.28
CA TYR A 711 -6.90 6.63 38.65
C TYR A 711 -5.77 6.76 39.67
N GLU A 712 -4.56 6.34 39.28
CA GLU A 712 -3.35 6.71 40.01
C GLU A 712 -3.16 8.24 40.07
N PHE A 713 -2.51 8.72 41.13
CA PHE A 713 -2.16 10.14 41.25
C PHE A 713 -0.88 10.46 40.48
N MET A 714 -0.94 11.52 39.66
CA MET A 714 0.16 12.00 38.82
C MET A 714 0.79 13.24 39.46
N HIS A 715 1.91 13.07 40.17
CA HIS A 715 2.49 14.08 41.07
C HIS A 715 2.90 15.39 40.39
N ASN A 716 3.28 15.36 39.11
CA ASN A 716 3.79 16.53 38.39
C ASN A 716 2.76 17.11 37.41
N GLY A 717 1.48 16.76 37.52
CA GLY A 717 0.44 17.41 36.70
C GLY A 717 0.58 17.16 35.20
N THR A 718 0.26 18.16 34.39
CA THR A 718 0.15 18.05 32.92
C THR A 718 1.37 18.59 32.18
N LEU A 719 1.68 18.03 31.01
CA LEU A 719 2.73 18.57 30.13
C LEU A 719 2.46 20.03 29.74
N LYS A 720 1.20 20.41 29.54
CA LYS A 720 0.82 21.81 29.25
C LYS A 720 1.34 22.80 30.29
N GLU A 721 1.23 22.46 31.58
CA GLU A 721 1.71 23.31 32.69
C GLU A 721 3.24 23.40 32.69
N HIS A 722 3.93 22.35 32.27
CA HIS A 722 5.39 22.33 32.16
C HIS A 722 5.95 23.03 30.92
N LEU A 723 5.12 23.35 29.92
CA LEU A 723 5.50 24.16 28.76
C LEU A 723 5.16 25.65 28.96
N ARG A 724 4.03 25.95 29.63
CA ARG A 724 3.47 27.32 29.70
C ARG A 724 3.17 27.84 31.11
N GLY A 725 3.44 27.04 32.13
CA GLY A 725 3.25 27.45 33.52
C GLY A 725 4.26 28.50 33.98
N ALA A 726 4.27 28.76 35.28
CA ALA A 726 5.25 29.67 35.88
C ALA A 726 6.69 29.17 35.65
N ASP A 727 7.66 30.08 35.60
CA ASP A 727 9.04 29.75 35.21
C ASP A 727 9.71 28.73 36.12
N ASN A 728 9.27 28.61 37.37
CA ASN A 728 9.73 27.59 38.32
C ASN A 728 9.20 26.17 38.05
N VAL A 729 8.25 26.01 37.12
CA VAL A 729 7.64 24.73 36.73
C VAL A 729 8.09 24.30 35.33
N LYS A 730 8.57 25.23 34.49
CA LYS A 730 8.91 24.93 33.09
C LYS A 730 10.06 23.93 32.94
N ILE A 731 9.96 23.08 31.93
CA ILE A 731 11.05 22.16 31.54
C ILE A 731 11.98 22.90 30.58
N THR A 732 13.14 23.34 31.07
CA THR A 732 14.17 24.05 30.29
C THR A 732 15.13 23.11 29.56
N SER A 733 15.16 21.83 29.94
CA SER A 733 16.02 20.82 29.31
C SER A 733 15.37 20.22 28.06
N TRP A 734 16.02 20.39 26.90
CA TRP A 734 15.58 19.79 25.64
C TRP A 734 15.56 18.25 25.70
N LEU A 735 16.63 17.64 26.22
CA LEU A 735 16.68 16.19 26.42
C LEU A 735 15.50 15.68 27.24
N LYS A 736 15.06 16.42 28.26
CA LYS A 736 13.89 16.03 29.06
C LYS A 736 12.58 16.12 28.27
N ARG A 737 12.44 17.11 27.38
CA ARG A 737 11.29 17.21 26.46
C ARG A 737 11.26 16.03 25.49
N LEU A 738 12.42 15.60 24.98
CA LEU A 738 12.53 14.40 24.12
C LEU A 738 12.15 13.12 24.87
N GLU A 739 12.57 12.94 26.12
CA GLU A 739 12.19 11.77 26.93
C GLU A 739 10.66 11.69 27.16
N ILE A 740 10.01 12.84 27.34
CA ILE A 740 8.55 12.93 27.46
C ILE A 740 7.87 12.58 26.13
N ALA A 741 8.43 13.03 25.01
CA ALA A 741 7.95 12.67 23.68
C ALA A 741 8.08 11.15 23.44
N GLU A 742 9.22 10.56 23.81
CA GLU A 742 9.48 9.12 23.69
C GLU A 742 8.47 8.30 24.52
N ASP A 743 8.23 8.69 25.77
CA ASP A 743 7.27 8.05 26.65
C ASP A 743 5.84 8.12 26.09
N SER A 744 5.45 9.30 25.63
CA SER A 744 4.13 9.52 25.04
C SER A 744 3.94 8.68 23.76
N ALA A 745 4.96 8.65 22.89
CA ALA A 745 4.96 7.86 21.67
C ALA A 745 4.86 6.35 21.95
N LYS A 746 5.56 5.82 22.96
CA LYS A 746 5.42 4.42 23.41
C LYS A 746 4.02 4.10 23.92
N GLY A 747 3.38 5.05 24.60
CA GLY A 747 1.98 4.92 25.02
C GLY A 747 1.03 4.81 23.84
N ILE A 748 1.20 5.67 22.83
CA ILE A 748 0.39 5.70 21.61
C ILE A 748 0.64 4.46 20.74
N GLU A 749 1.89 4.02 20.60
CA GLU A 749 2.26 2.80 19.88
C GLU A 749 1.55 1.56 20.43
N TYR A 750 1.46 1.45 21.76
CA TYR A 750 0.72 0.36 22.40
C TYR A 750 -0.78 0.40 22.06
N LEU A 751 -1.39 1.58 21.94
CA LEU A 751 -2.80 1.70 21.53
C LEU A 751 -3.01 1.29 20.07
N HIS A 752 -2.08 1.66 19.19
CA HIS A 752 -2.20 1.44 17.75
C HIS A 752 -1.87 0.00 17.34
N THR A 753 -0.81 -0.57 17.93
CA THR A 753 -0.24 -1.86 17.52
C THR A 753 -0.35 -2.95 18.59
N GLY A 754 -0.35 -2.57 19.87
CA GLY A 754 -0.38 -3.51 21.01
C GLY A 754 -1.79 -3.95 21.42
N CYS A 755 -2.83 -3.25 20.95
CA CYS A 755 -4.24 -3.55 21.24
C CYS A 755 -4.92 -4.18 20.02
N SER A 756 -5.73 -5.22 20.24
CA SER A 756 -6.58 -5.82 19.20
C SER A 756 -8.04 -5.88 19.69
N PRO A 757 -8.97 -5.14 19.06
CA PRO A 757 -8.77 -4.22 17.93
C PRO A 757 -7.94 -2.98 18.29
N THR A 758 -7.31 -2.36 17.29
CA THR A 758 -6.57 -1.09 17.41
C THR A 758 -7.41 -0.01 18.09
N ILE A 759 -6.84 0.73 19.04
CA ILE A 759 -7.53 1.81 19.77
C ILE A 759 -7.03 3.16 19.26
N ILE A 760 -7.94 4.00 18.79
CA ILE A 760 -7.66 5.39 18.38
C ILE A 760 -8.04 6.31 19.54
N HIS A 761 -7.11 7.12 20.03
CA HIS A 761 -7.28 7.98 21.21
C HIS A 761 -8.18 9.19 20.94
N ARG A 762 -8.03 9.83 19.77
CA ARG A 762 -8.88 10.90 19.22
C ARG A 762 -8.85 12.26 19.94
N ASP A 763 -8.33 12.33 21.16
CA ASP A 763 -8.13 13.60 21.89
C ASP A 763 -6.72 13.72 22.49
N LEU A 764 -5.69 13.45 21.69
CA LEU A 764 -4.30 13.67 22.10
C LEU A 764 -3.99 15.17 22.12
N LYS A 765 -3.49 15.65 23.25
CA LYS A 765 -3.09 17.05 23.49
C LYS A 765 -2.16 17.14 24.69
N SER A 766 -1.43 18.25 24.82
CA SER A 766 -0.49 18.47 25.92
C SER A 766 -1.14 18.45 27.32
N SER A 767 -2.45 18.70 27.47
CA SER A 767 -3.16 18.55 28.75
C SER A 767 -3.49 17.10 29.11
N ASN A 768 -3.44 16.18 28.14
CA ASN A 768 -3.76 14.76 28.31
C ASN A 768 -2.49 13.90 28.42
N ILE A 769 -1.32 14.53 28.50
CA ILE A 769 -0.05 13.88 28.84
C ILE A 769 0.29 14.29 30.27
N LEU A 770 0.24 13.33 31.20
CA LEU A 770 0.50 13.55 32.63
C LEU A 770 1.89 13.06 33.02
N LEU A 771 2.49 13.70 34.02
CA LEU A 771 3.85 13.40 34.48
C LEU A 771 3.82 12.77 35.88
N ASP A 772 4.47 11.61 36.01
CA ASP A 772 4.60 10.94 37.31
C ASP A 772 5.69 11.59 38.18
N LYS A 773 5.87 11.10 39.42
CA LYS A 773 6.91 11.58 40.35
C LYS A 773 8.35 11.58 39.81
N ASN A 774 8.64 10.80 38.77
CA ASN A 774 9.96 10.69 38.15
C ASN A 774 10.05 11.49 36.83
N MET A 775 9.07 12.34 36.53
CA MET A 775 8.95 13.06 35.25
C MET A 775 8.91 12.11 34.04
N ARG A 776 8.20 10.98 34.17
CA ARG A 776 7.85 10.08 33.06
C ARG A 776 6.46 10.38 32.58
N ALA A 777 6.28 10.33 31.26
CA ALA A 777 5.01 10.70 30.64
C ALA A 777 4.05 9.50 30.59
N LYS A 778 2.78 9.79 30.86
CA LYS A 778 1.67 8.85 30.69
C LYS A 778 0.50 9.52 29.97
N VAL A 779 -0.01 8.87 28.93
CA VAL A 779 -1.18 9.34 28.17
C VAL A 779 -2.46 9.04 28.98
N ALA A 780 -3.36 10.01 29.02
CA ALA A 780 -4.58 10.03 29.82
C ALA A 780 -5.81 10.44 29.00
N ASP A 781 -7.00 10.26 29.60
CA ASP A 781 -8.31 10.74 29.11
C ASP A 781 -8.84 10.01 27.85
N PHE A 782 -9.38 8.80 28.08
CA PHE A 782 -9.86 7.90 27.03
C PHE A 782 -11.36 8.06 26.72
N GLY A 783 -12.01 9.12 27.19
CA GLY A 783 -13.45 9.33 27.05
C GLY A 783 -13.94 9.34 25.60
N LEU A 784 -13.10 9.79 24.67
CA LEU A 784 -13.41 9.88 23.25
C LEU A 784 -12.82 8.75 22.38
N SER A 785 -12.02 7.87 22.98
CA SER A 785 -11.29 6.81 22.31
C SER A 785 -12.22 5.81 21.64
N LYS A 786 -11.80 5.18 20.55
CA LYS A 786 -12.65 4.26 19.77
C LYS A 786 -11.86 3.06 19.26
N PRO A 787 -12.35 1.82 19.43
CA PRO A 787 -11.76 0.66 18.78
C PRO A 787 -12.04 0.70 17.27
N ALA A 788 -11.01 0.47 16.46
CA ALA A 788 -11.12 0.33 15.02
C ALA A 788 -11.57 -1.09 14.66
N VAL A 789 -12.79 -1.21 14.14
CA VAL A 789 -13.30 -2.49 13.62
C VAL A 789 -12.88 -2.57 12.16
N ASP A 790 -12.05 -3.55 11.83
CA ASP A 790 -11.52 -3.84 10.49
C ASP A 790 -10.76 -2.71 9.80
N GLY A 791 -9.57 -2.41 10.35
CA GLY A 791 -8.32 -2.13 9.62
C GLY A 791 -8.21 -1.02 8.58
N SER A 792 -9.27 -0.26 8.26
CA SER A 792 -9.22 0.70 7.15
C SER A 792 -9.77 2.08 7.45
N HIS A 793 -10.69 2.26 8.41
CA HIS A 793 -11.17 3.54 8.94
C HIS A 793 -12.43 3.32 9.80
N VAL A 794 -12.76 4.28 10.65
CA VAL A 794 -14.01 4.29 11.41
C VAL A 794 -14.82 5.53 11.07
N SER A 795 -15.92 5.37 10.32
CA SER A 795 -16.89 6.46 10.11
C SER A 795 -17.51 6.88 11.45
N SER A 796 -17.33 8.16 11.83
CA SER A 796 -17.70 8.63 13.18
C SER A 796 -17.87 10.15 13.24
N ILE A 797 -18.93 10.62 13.91
CA ILE A 797 -19.19 12.05 14.19
C ILE A 797 -17.90 12.74 14.66
N VAL A 798 -17.48 13.82 14.04
CA VAL A 798 -16.23 14.51 14.37
C VAL A 798 -16.20 14.97 15.84
N ARG A 799 -15.17 14.55 16.58
CA ARG A 799 -14.91 14.94 17.98
C ARG A 799 -13.40 15.06 18.20
N GLY A 800 -12.98 16.02 19.01
CA GLY A 800 -11.58 16.29 19.38
C GLY A 800 -11.39 17.76 19.79
N THR A 801 -10.17 18.13 20.16
CA THR A 801 -9.84 19.50 20.58
C THR A 801 -9.37 20.36 19.41
N VAL A 802 -9.94 21.57 19.28
CA VAL A 802 -9.56 22.54 18.22
C VAL A 802 -8.06 22.87 18.34
N GLY A 803 -7.33 22.81 17.22
CA GLY A 803 -5.87 22.97 17.16
C GLY A 803 -5.10 21.66 17.05
N TYR A 804 -5.65 20.57 17.59
CA TYR A 804 -5.11 19.21 17.48
C TYR A 804 -5.90 18.35 16.49
N LEU A 805 -7.11 18.79 16.13
CA LEU A 805 -8.00 18.03 15.27
C LEU A 805 -7.44 17.86 13.87
N ASP A 806 -7.35 16.61 13.44
CA ASP A 806 -6.95 16.22 12.09
C ASP A 806 -7.90 16.82 11.03
N PRO A 807 -7.38 17.60 10.06
CA PRO A 807 -8.19 18.21 9.02
C PRO A 807 -8.81 17.17 8.06
N GLU A 808 -8.13 16.07 7.76
CA GLU A 808 -8.69 14.99 6.92
C GLU A 808 -9.85 14.32 7.64
N TYR A 809 -9.70 14.02 8.93
CA TYR A 809 -10.80 13.49 9.75
C TYR A 809 -11.98 14.47 9.84
N TYR A 810 -11.70 15.77 10.00
CA TYR A 810 -12.74 16.80 10.05
C TYR A 810 -13.57 16.86 8.75
N ILE A 811 -12.91 16.75 7.60
CA ILE A 811 -13.55 16.86 6.28
C ILE A 811 -14.22 15.54 5.88
N SER A 812 -13.51 14.42 6.01
CA SER A 812 -13.96 13.10 5.52
C SER A 812 -14.88 12.36 6.49
N GLN A 813 -14.88 12.74 7.77
CA GLN A 813 -15.50 11.99 8.88
C GLN A 813 -14.97 10.56 9.06
N GLN A 814 -13.83 10.23 8.42
CA GLN A 814 -13.13 8.95 8.55
C GLN A 814 -12.06 9.06 9.62
N LEU A 815 -12.26 8.37 10.75
CA LEU A 815 -11.29 8.33 11.84
C LEU A 815 -10.32 7.17 11.64
N THR A 816 -9.02 7.46 11.64
CA THR A 816 -7.95 6.46 11.56
C THR A 816 -6.92 6.70 12.66
N GLU A 817 -6.00 5.76 12.85
CA GLU A 817 -4.84 5.95 13.73
C GLU A 817 -3.97 7.14 13.29
N LYS A 818 -4.02 7.52 12.00
CA LYS A 818 -3.33 8.70 11.46
C LYS A 818 -3.87 10.03 12.00
N SER A 819 -5.08 10.05 12.55
CA SER A 819 -5.62 11.23 13.23
C SER A 819 -4.93 11.50 14.58
N ASP A 820 -4.52 10.43 15.28
CA ASP A 820 -3.70 10.54 16.49
C ASP A 820 -2.28 11.02 16.13
N ILE A 821 -1.72 10.56 15.00
CA ILE A 821 -0.41 11.01 14.52
C ILE A 821 -0.40 12.51 14.26
N TYR A 822 -1.44 13.05 13.63
CA TYR A 822 -1.58 14.49 13.43
C TYR A 822 -1.58 15.24 14.78
N SER A 823 -2.40 14.79 15.72
CA SER A 823 -2.49 15.38 17.05
C SER A 823 -1.13 15.34 17.79
N PHE A 824 -0.40 14.23 17.67
CA PHE A 824 0.94 14.09 18.24
C PHE A 824 1.98 14.98 17.55
N GLY A 825 1.88 15.18 16.24
CA GLY A 825 2.71 16.15 15.51
C GLY A 825 2.56 17.57 16.04
N VAL A 826 1.33 17.99 16.38
CA VAL A 826 1.08 19.28 17.04
C VAL A 826 1.76 19.33 18.42
N ILE A 827 1.71 18.25 19.21
CA ILE A 827 2.39 18.17 20.52
C ILE A 827 3.93 18.27 20.36
N LEU A 828 4.51 17.67 19.32
CA LEU A 828 5.94 17.83 19.02
C LEU A 828 6.30 19.30 18.72
N LEU A 829 5.46 20.02 17.96
CA LEU A 829 5.65 21.45 17.74
C LEU A 829 5.52 22.27 19.04
N GLU A 830 4.59 21.91 19.93
CA GLU A 830 4.48 22.52 21.26
C GLU A 830 5.74 22.26 22.11
N LEU A 831 6.34 21.06 22.03
CA LEU A 831 7.56 20.72 22.75
C LEU A 831 8.77 21.52 22.25
N ILE A 832 8.86 21.80 20.95
CA ILE A 832 9.94 22.61 20.37
C ILE A 832 9.78 24.09 20.74
N SER A 833 8.57 24.64 20.61
CA SER A 833 8.33 26.09 20.66
C SER A 833 7.82 26.62 22.00
N GLY A 834 7.26 25.76 22.86
CA GLY A 834 6.52 26.19 24.06
C GLY A 834 5.20 26.91 23.77
N HIS A 835 4.89 27.21 22.51
CA HIS A 835 3.70 27.95 22.10
C HIS A 835 2.44 27.10 22.04
N GLU A 836 1.28 27.75 22.16
CA GLU A 836 -0.03 27.12 22.06
C GLU A 836 -0.43 26.78 20.63
N PRO A 837 -1.22 25.72 20.40
CA PRO A 837 -1.60 25.31 19.05
C PRO A 837 -2.31 26.39 18.24
N ILE A 838 -3.01 27.30 18.92
CA ILE A 838 -3.78 28.41 18.33
C ILE A 838 -3.49 29.67 19.14
N SER A 839 -2.88 30.67 18.50
CA SER A 839 -2.63 31.97 19.10
C SER A 839 -2.72 33.04 18.01
N ASN A 840 -3.37 34.16 18.30
CA ASN A 840 -3.35 35.32 17.38
C ASN A 840 -2.15 36.23 17.64
N ASP A 841 -1.62 36.23 18.86
CA ASP A 841 -0.55 37.12 19.30
C ASP A 841 0.83 36.59 18.91
N ASN A 842 1.05 35.27 19.03
CA ASN A 842 2.37 34.66 18.78
C ASN A 842 2.67 34.38 17.30
N PHE A 843 1.65 34.24 16.46
CA PHE A 843 1.83 33.74 15.08
C PHE A 843 1.50 34.78 13.99
N GLY A 844 0.99 35.96 14.38
CA GLY A 844 0.61 37.05 13.48
C GLY A 844 -0.69 36.79 12.69
N LEU A 845 -1.18 37.83 12.00
CA LEU A 845 -2.47 37.82 11.30
C LEU A 845 -2.61 36.75 10.20
N ASN A 846 -1.49 36.26 9.67
CA ASN A 846 -1.44 35.33 8.53
C ASN A 846 -1.36 33.84 8.95
N CYS A 847 -0.92 33.53 10.17
CA CYS A 847 -0.82 32.17 10.68
C CYS A 847 -1.65 32.05 11.96
N ARG A 848 -2.84 31.45 11.91
CA ARG A 848 -3.71 31.29 13.11
C ARG A 848 -3.43 30.03 13.93
N ASN A 849 -2.48 29.20 13.49
CA ASN A 849 -2.15 27.95 14.15
C ASN A 849 -0.64 27.66 14.08
N ILE A 850 -0.17 26.88 15.06
CA ILE A 850 1.25 26.52 15.21
C ILE A 850 1.80 25.75 14.01
N VAL A 851 0.95 24.98 13.31
CA VAL A 851 1.35 24.17 12.15
C VAL A 851 1.75 25.05 10.97
N ALA A 852 0.93 26.03 10.62
CA ALA A 852 1.21 26.97 9.52
C ALA A 852 2.42 27.85 9.84
N TRP A 853 2.51 28.32 11.09
CA TRP A 853 3.65 29.10 11.57
C TRP A 853 4.96 28.32 11.52
N ALA A 854 5.02 27.14 12.12
CA ALA A 854 6.24 26.32 12.14
C ALA A 854 6.65 25.88 10.73
N ARG A 855 5.67 25.49 9.88
CA ARG A 855 5.93 25.12 8.49
C ARG A 855 6.63 26.24 7.73
N SER A 856 6.14 27.48 7.84
CA SER A 856 6.74 28.62 7.14
C SER A 856 8.21 28.85 7.53
N HIS A 857 8.58 28.62 8.79
CA HIS A 857 9.96 28.81 9.26
C HIS A 857 10.87 27.63 8.92
N ILE A 858 10.34 26.40 8.95
CA ILE A 858 11.09 25.19 8.59
C ILE A 858 11.37 25.16 7.08
N GLU A 859 10.37 25.51 6.25
CA GLU A 859 10.53 25.60 4.79
C GLU A 859 11.49 26.71 4.36
N SER A 860 11.58 27.80 5.14
CA SER A 860 12.56 28.87 4.89
C SER A 860 13.94 28.61 5.49
N GLY A 861 14.18 27.43 6.05
CA GLY A 861 15.45 27.06 6.68
C GLY A 861 15.77 27.75 8.02
N ASN A 862 14.80 28.45 8.63
CA ASN A 862 15.00 29.24 9.85
C ASN A 862 14.46 28.52 11.09
N ILE A 863 15.10 27.41 11.47
CA ILE A 863 14.69 26.62 12.64
C ILE A 863 14.81 27.40 13.95
N HIS A 864 15.77 28.31 14.07
CA HIS A 864 16.02 29.04 15.31
C HIS A 864 14.82 29.88 15.74
N ALA A 865 14.02 30.33 14.78
CA ALA A 865 12.81 31.12 15.04
C ALA A 865 11.67 30.32 15.69
N ILE A 866 11.71 28.99 15.66
CA ILE A 866 10.65 28.15 16.25
C ILE A 866 11.02 27.54 17.60
N VAL A 867 12.28 27.69 18.03
CA VAL A 867 12.77 27.09 19.29
C VAL A 867 12.39 27.97 20.47
N ASP A 868 11.88 27.34 21.52
CA ASP A 868 11.49 27.98 22.76
C ASP A 868 12.68 28.70 23.42
N GLU A 869 12.53 30.01 23.63
CA GLU A 869 13.56 30.87 24.25
C GLU A 869 13.90 30.46 25.70
N SER A 870 13.01 29.72 26.37
CA SER A 870 13.23 29.22 27.73
C SER A 870 14.09 27.96 27.82
N LEU A 871 14.47 27.36 26.69
CA LEU A 871 15.37 26.22 26.67
C LEU A 871 16.81 26.63 27.03
N ASP A 872 17.47 25.78 27.81
CA ASP A 872 18.89 25.94 28.13
C ASP A 872 19.72 25.87 26.85
N LYS A 873 20.69 26.77 26.65
CA LYS A 873 21.48 26.92 25.40
C LYS A 873 22.43 25.74 25.07
N GLY A 874 22.25 24.58 25.68
CA GLY A 874 23.10 23.39 25.57
C GLY A 874 22.53 22.26 24.71
N TYR A 875 21.48 22.49 23.92
CA TYR A 875 20.93 21.49 22.99
C TYR A 875 21.67 21.47 21.64
N ASP A 876 21.68 20.32 20.97
CA ASP A 876 22.15 20.16 19.60
C ASP A 876 21.04 20.55 18.62
N LEU A 877 21.33 21.51 17.74
CA LEU A 877 20.38 21.98 16.75
C LEU A 877 19.94 20.88 15.77
N GLN A 878 20.80 19.88 15.51
CA GLN A 878 20.46 18.74 14.65
C GLN A 878 19.33 17.90 15.25
N SER A 879 19.30 17.73 16.58
CA SER A 879 18.23 16.98 17.23
C SER A 879 16.90 17.73 17.17
N VAL A 880 16.93 19.06 17.38
CA VAL A 880 15.75 19.94 17.27
C VAL A 880 15.21 19.93 15.85
N TRP A 881 16.11 20.05 14.87
CA TRP A 881 15.77 20.01 13.45
C TRP A 881 15.11 18.68 13.08
N LYS A 882 15.66 17.54 13.52
CA LYS A 882 15.09 16.21 13.29
C LYS A 882 13.66 16.10 13.83
N ILE A 883 13.40 16.57 15.05
CA ILE A 883 12.04 16.54 15.62
C ILE A 883 11.10 17.49 14.89
N ALA A 884 11.57 18.65 14.45
CA ALA A 884 10.75 19.61 13.72
C ALA A 884 10.26 19.02 12.38
N GLU A 885 11.12 18.28 11.68
CA GLU A 885 10.75 17.57 10.45
C GLU A 885 9.70 16.49 10.69
N VAL A 886 9.95 15.64 11.70
CA VAL A 886 9.01 14.59 12.09
C VAL A 886 7.66 15.20 12.45
N ALA A 887 7.67 16.32 13.18
CA ALA A 887 6.45 17.04 13.55
C ALA A 887 5.69 17.55 12.30
N ILE A 888 6.39 18.13 11.32
CA ILE A 888 5.78 18.59 10.05
C ILE A 888 5.21 17.43 9.22
N MET A 889 5.89 16.28 9.21
CA MET A 889 5.39 15.06 8.55
C MET A 889 4.14 14.51 9.22
N CYS A 890 4.12 14.48 10.56
CA CYS A 890 2.95 14.09 11.33
C CYS A 890 1.73 14.99 11.04
N VAL A 891 1.93 16.29 10.78
CA VAL A 891 0.83 17.24 10.51
C VAL A 891 0.57 17.49 9.01
N LYS A 892 0.99 16.56 8.12
CA LYS A 892 0.61 16.63 6.70
C LYS A 892 -0.92 16.62 6.56
N PRO A 893 -1.50 17.39 5.62
CA PRO A 893 -2.95 17.48 5.47
C PRO A 893 -3.62 16.13 5.23
N LYS A 894 -2.94 15.18 4.55
CA LYS A 894 -3.46 13.86 4.21
C LYS A 894 -2.82 12.78 5.10
N GLY A 895 -3.64 11.94 5.73
CA GLY A 895 -3.24 10.91 6.69
C GLY A 895 -2.38 9.79 6.10
N ALA A 896 -2.57 9.46 4.82
CA ALA A 896 -1.74 8.48 4.12
C ALA A 896 -0.26 8.88 4.01
N GLN A 897 0.02 10.20 4.02
CA GLN A 897 1.38 10.75 3.96
C GLN A 897 2.03 10.87 5.35
N ARG A 898 1.27 10.62 6.42
CA ARG A 898 1.80 10.70 7.79
C ARG A 898 2.49 9.39 8.15
N PRO A 899 3.64 9.41 8.84
CA PRO A 899 4.32 8.19 9.29
C PRO A 899 3.47 7.42 10.33
N PRO A 900 3.69 6.11 10.51
CA PRO A 900 3.17 5.39 11.68
C PRO A 900 3.89 5.82 12.96
N ILE A 901 3.25 5.68 14.13
CA ILE A 901 3.82 6.12 15.41
C ILE A 901 5.13 5.40 15.78
N SER A 902 5.30 4.14 15.37
CA SER A 902 6.53 3.37 15.60
C SER A 902 7.75 3.99 14.93
N GLU A 903 7.56 4.62 13.79
CA GLU A 903 8.62 5.34 13.10
C GLU A 903 8.90 6.69 13.75
N VAL A 904 7.86 7.44 14.11
CA VAL A 904 7.98 8.68 14.87
C VAL A 904 8.77 8.43 16.17
N LEU A 905 8.50 7.32 16.86
CA LEU A 905 9.23 6.89 18.05
C LEU A 905 10.71 6.66 17.76
N LYS A 906 11.05 5.98 16.66
CA LYS A 906 12.44 5.74 16.25
C LYS A 906 13.18 7.06 15.99
N GLU A 907 12.55 7.99 15.29
CA GLU A 907 13.15 9.30 15.01
C GLU A 907 13.40 10.11 16.29
N ILE A 908 12.48 10.03 17.27
CA ILE A 908 12.67 10.62 18.61
C ILE A 908 13.85 9.97 19.33
N GLN A 909 13.99 8.64 19.27
CA GLN A 909 15.10 7.92 19.90
C GLN A 909 16.45 8.29 19.30
N ASP A 910 16.51 8.48 17.98
CA ASP A 910 17.71 8.96 17.31
C ASP A 910 18.05 10.39 17.72
N ALA A 911 17.06 11.28 17.86
CA ALA A 911 17.28 12.64 18.37
C ALA A 911 17.83 12.63 19.81
N ILE A 912 17.34 11.74 20.67
CA ILE A 912 17.89 11.51 22.02
C ILE A 912 19.33 11.02 21.96
N ALA A 913 19.65 10.14 21.00
CA ALA A 913 21.02 9.63 20.83
C ALA A 913 21.99 10.74 20.38
N ILE A 914 21.54 11.68 19.54
CA ILE A 914 22.31 12.86 19.15
C ILE A 914 22.63 13.72 20.39
N GLU A 915 21.63 14.02 21.21
CA GLU A 915 21.79 14.84 22.43
C GLU A 915 22.71 14.21 23.49
N ARG A 916 22.69 12.88 23.64
CA ARG A 916 23.52 12.17 24.62
C ARG A 916 24.98 11.99 24.15
N GLY A 917 25.25 12.17 22.86
CA GLY A 917 26.57 12.03 22.26
C GLY A 917 27.18 10.61 22.30
N PRO A 918 28.39 10.40 21.74
CA PRO A 918 28.98 9.06 21.56
C PRO A 918 29.45 8.37 22.86
N GLN A 919 29.65 9.11 23.95
CA GLN A 919 30.31 8.58 25.17
C GLN A 919 29.38 7.76 26.10
N GLU A 920 28.06 7.93 26.03
CA GLU A 920 27.11 7.14 26.84
C GLU A 920 26.55 5.90 26.14
N MET A 921 26.66 5.82 24.81
CA MET A 921 26.16 4.70 23.99
C MET A 921 26.85 3.35 24.33
N GLN A 922 28.08 3.41 24.86
CA GLN A 922 28.80 2.23 25.37
C GLN A 922 28.22 1.69 26.70
N ARG A 923 27.62 2.54 27.55
CA ARG A 923 27.03 2.10 28.83
C ARG A 923 25.65 1.48 28.66
N SER A 924 24.81 2.02 27.78
CA SER A 924 23.47 1.50 27.51
C SER A 924 23.50 0.14 26.77
N THR A 925 24.43 -0.04 25.84
CA THR A 925 24.60 -1.30 25.09
C THR A 925 25.02 -2.46 26.01
N ILE A 926 25.89 -2.20 27.00
CA ILE A 926 26.33 -3.21 27.98
C ILE A 926 25.16 -3.63 28.89
N GLN A 927 24.25 -2.71 29.21
CA GLN A 927 23.11 -2.99 30.10
C GLN A 927 22.00 -3.78 29.38
N GLN A 928 21.79 -3.57 28.07
CA GLN A 928 20.88 -4.37 27.25
C GLN A 928 21.40 -5.79 27.00
N GLN A 929 22.72 -5.98 26.81
CA GLN A 929 23.32 -7.32 26.65
C GLN A 929 23.29 -8.16 27.94
N LEU A 930 23.30 -7.51 29.11
CA LEU A 930 23.16 -8.18 30.42
C LEU A 930 21.72 -8.64 30.73
N LEU A 931 20.71 -8.06 30.06
CA LEU A 931 19.31 -8.46 30.23
C LEU A 931 18.92 -9.66 29.36
N VAL A 932 19.48 -9.76 28.15
CA VAL A 932 19.22 -10.89 27.22
C VAL A 932 19.91 -12.18 27.68
N SER A 933 21.02 -12.08 28.41
CA SER A 933 21.77 -13.23 28.94
C SER A 933 21.10 -13.90 30.15
N ASN A 934 20.17 -13.23 30.84
CA ASN A 934 19.42 -13.80 31.96
C ASN A 934 18.12 -14.52 31.55
N SER A 935 17.58 -14.26 30.35
CA SER A 935 16.39 -14.94 29.82
C SER A 935 16.65 -16.33 29.23
N ASN A 936 17.91 -16.69 28.95
CA ASN A 936 18.28 -18.00 28.39
C ASN A 936 18.70 -19.05 29.43
N ARG A 937 18.49 -18.81 30.73
CA ARG A 937 18.84 -19.77 31.81
C ARG A 937 17.65 -20.54 32.40
N SER A 938 16.44 -20.42 31.87
CA SER A 938 15.25 -21.07 32.43
C SER A 938 14.56 -22.10 31.54
N MET A 939 15.27 -22.81 30.67
CA MET A 939 14.81 -24.10 30.12
C MET A 939 16.00 -24.99 29.75
N GLY A 940 16.07 -26.16 30.39
CA GLY A 940 17.00 -27.23 30.04
C GLY A 940 17.83 -27.75 31.21
N GLY A 941 17.21 -28.54 32.10
CA GLY A 941 17.94 -29.42 33.02
C GLY A 941 18.04 -30.82 32.44
N ALA A 942 19.24 -31.37 32.32
CA ALA A 942 19.61 -32.75 32.67
C ALA A 942 21.09 -33.06 32.34
N SER A 943 21.84 -33.42 33.39
CA SER A 943 23.00 -34.34 33.45
C SER A 943 24.15 -34.23 32.44
N SER A 944 25.35 -33.84 32.89
CA SER A 944 26.37 -34.77 33.42
C SER A 944 27.73 -34.09 33.67
N SER A 945 28.32 -34.53 34.78
CA SER A 945 29.66 -34.38 35.36
C SER A 945 30.88 -33.86 34.57
N VAL A 946 31.59 -32.93 35.22
CA VAL A 946 33.05 -32.96 35.57
C VAL A 946 34.08 -32.82 34.42
N ASN A 947 34.76 -31.66 34.32
CA ASN A 947 36.10 -31.44 34.90
C ASN A 947 36.66 -30.03 34.62
N ASN A 948 37.34 -29.47 35.63
CA ASN A 948 38.16 -28.26 35.55
C ASN A 948 39.49 -28.55 34.82
N ASN A 949 39.98 -27.64 33.97
CA ASN A 949 41.21 -26.91 34.29
C ASN A 949 41.57 -25.81 33.27
N SER A 950 42.13 -24.76 33.85
CA SER A 950 42.85 -23.61 33.28
C SER A 950 44.03 -23.97 32.37
N GLY A 951 44.30 -23.12 31.38
CA GLY A 951 45.58 -23.10 30.67
C GLY A 951 45.64 -22.02 29.58
N SER A 952 46.25 -20.89 29.91
CA SER A 952 46.73 -19.88 28.95
C SER A 952 47.97 -20.40 28.23
N VAL A 953 47.98 -20.45 26.89
CA VAL A 953 49.20 -20.36 26.08
C VAL A 953 48.85 -19.75 24.72
N ALA A 954 49.53 -18.67 24.36
CA ALA A 954 49.65 -18.15 23.01
C ALA A 954 50.67 -18.97 22.22
N VAL A 955 50.36 -19.38 20.99
CA VAL A 955 51.35 -19.58 19.91
C VAL A 955 50.68 -19.33 18.55
N ASP A 956 51.38 -18.56 17.74
CA ASP A 956 51.19 -18.30 16.31
C ASP A 956 51.01 -19.57 15.46
N LEU A 957 50.31 -19.43 14.33
CA LEU A 957 50.70 -20.07 13.06
C LEU A 957 50.09 -19.28 11.89
N GLU A 958 50.98 -18.67 11.13
CA GLU A 958 50.81 -18.09 9.82
C GLU A 958 50.39 -19.11 8.73
N GLN A 959 49.91 -18.56 7.61
CA GLN A 959 49.88 -19.09 6.25
C GLN A 959 48.76 -20.07 5.85
N ASN A 960 47.71 -19.50 5.24
CA ASN A 960 47.49 -19.69 3.81
C ASN A 960 46.67 -18.53 3.24
N GLY A 961 47.31 -17.75 2.36
CA GLY A 961 46.74 -16.60 1.70
C GLY A 961 45.87 -16.97 0.50
N ALA A 962 44.70 -16.37 0.44
CA ALA A 962 44.06 -15.86 -0.76
C ALA A 962 42.99 -14.86 -0.28
N SER A 963 43.21 -13.57 -0.52
CA SER A 963 42.29 -12.52 -0.08
C SER A 963 41.06 -12.49 -0.97
N PHE A 964 39.91 -12.28 -0.34
CA PHE A 964 38.57 -12.22 -0.95
C PHE A 964 38.28 -10.89 -1.67
N ASP A 965 39.31 -10.05 -1.89
CA ASP A 965 39.19 -8.68 -2.44
C ASP A 965 39.39 -8.58 -3.98
N GLU A 966 39.39 -9.70 -4.72
CA GLU A 966 39.65 -9.68 -6.18
C GLU A 966 38.44 -10.06 -7.06
N LEU A 967 37.22 -10.01 -6.53
CA LEU A 967 35.99 -10.45 -7.25
C LEU A 967 34.93 -9.37 -7.54
N LEU A 968 35.20 -8.08 -7.28
CA LEU A 968 34.22 -7.00 -7.50
C LEU A 968 34.61 -5.91 -8.49
N MET A 969 35.68 -6.09 -9.28
CA MET A 969 36.06 -5.12 -10.30
C MET A 969 36.56 -5.79 -11.58
N ARG A 970 35.64 -6.17 -12.49
CA ARG A 970 35.78 -6.03 -13.96
C ARG A 970 34.50 -6.47 -14.70
N PRO A 971 34.06 -5.73 -15.73
CA PRO A 971 32.84 -6.01 -16.49
C PRO A 971 33.09 -6.93 -17.70
N GLY A 972 32.04 -7.65 -18.13
CA GLY A 972 31.94 -8.19 -19.49
C GLY A 972 31.71 -9.70 -19.62
N LEU A 973 30.65 -10.04 -20.36
CA LEU A 973 30.21 -11.35 -20.87
C LEU A 973 29.51 -12.29 -19.88
N ARG A 974 28.19 -12.11 -19.72
CA ARG A 974 27.18 -13.16 -19.97
C ARG A 974 25.76 -12.62 -20.03
#